data_AF-A0A2P7QSL6-F1
#
_entry.id   AF-A0A2P7QSL6-F1
#
_cell.length_a   1.000
_cell.length_b   1.000
_cell.length_c   1.000
_cell.angle_alpha   90.00
_cell.angle_beta   90.00
_cell.angle_gamma   90.00
#
_symmetry.space_group_name_H-M   'P 1'
#
loop_
_entity.id
_entity.type
_entity.pdbx_description
1 polymer ?
#
loop_
_entity_poly.entity_id
_entity_poly.type
_entity_poly.pdbx_seq_one_letter_code
_entity_poly.pdbx_strand_id
1 'polypeptide(L)'
;MGADSGWQLRLLDNFRLIGTAGDVPLSARKAVALLAYLAMQQDRMARREVLATLLWENADPAQARVSLRQALAAIRKIESEESPLLSAEGDFIRLAPEVDVDARRFERLAEGDHAARSEAPELYRTDLLGGFSLKDSIGFNEWLGVEQARLRQRAVGVLHSLVEDALQPGGDLNAGIASALRLLTLDAYNEAGHRGLMQLYTRQGRAALALAQYRSLSDLLRHELAVAPEAETSRLYEEIKSGRRRLVEDAVPQPATDRPDPGRNALVPGPEIERLALPGSEPSGPAPLPAQPQSRGRLKSWRLPVAGIAALCLAIAVLGYFWTRDGGAPPRLGQVFPIATSDEIEAAPALSPDGEQLAYTMTRNGNRDIYLLPASGDGAPMRLTDNSAGDGAVAWRPDGLAIAFVRTAPSGDRPCEIILKPVPVGDERVIGRCITDYGTSLSWMPDGRSLVFRDMPASGKAIRLYRLDVESGKVRPISNPPQASIGDFEPSVSHDGRFVVFQRSSSLDTFDLMLLDLETGEEQRLSAGHSWSAVWEHDDRGLIYSARRKGDYGLWWIDPSRPGEPHRLSAGVSQFRALSYSARRNRLVFEAMQERNSLLQLPKDASPDTAPTSFPAVRPGVFTRFVAEANTGDVLFVSGRSGHDEIWIAPAGQPAKQRTRFTGWRFEDLSWSPDGSWIAFVGLRNGSPDLYLIRRDGGEPVRLTNDAVEEIMPAWSPDGQTLYFGSRRGGAWRIWRMDPAQPRSAHPVTDAGPWRAVPSANGRSLYYVVDGQRGIRRRDFGADGRLSGPETMVVQDVHPSDWRNWAVTSDAIFYVRRAGPYSPGWLRRYDLASGEDRAVTDATNLAWMQSFALRRDGGLLLARRDVQIDIYGSDLD
;
A
#
# COMPACT_ATOMS: atom_id res chain seq x y z
N MET A 1 17.92 27.62 -27.05
CA MET A 1 18.08 26.70 -25.92
C MET A 1 18.79 27.46 -24.81
N GLY A 2 18.04 28.06 -23.88
CA GLY A 2 18.58 28.85 -22.77
C GLY A 2 18.89 27.93 -21.59
N ALA A 3 20.01 28.18 -20.92
CA ALA A 3 20.48 27.41 -19.77
C ALA A 3 19.58 27.66 -18.54
N ASP A 4 18.85 26.64 -18.09
CA ASP A 4 18.21 26.60 -16.77
C ASP A 4 19.32 26.65 -15.70
N SER A 5 19.50 27.80 -15.06
CA SER A 5 20.61 28.07 -14.12
C SER A 5 20.13 28.67 -12.79
N GLY A 6 18.89 28.37 -12.38
CA GLY A 6 18.28 28.85 -11.14
C GLY A 6 17.99 27.76 -10.10
N TRP A 7 17.64 28.17 -8.89
CA TRP A 7 17.18 27.28 -7.82
C TRP A 7 15.83 26.64 -8.15
N GLN A 8 15.66 25.37 -7.81
CA GLN A 8 14.36 24.69 -7.87
C GLN A 8 13.93 24.21 -6.49
N LEU A 9 12.67 24.44 -6.16
CA LEU A 9 12.03 24.02 -4.93
C LEU A 9 10.91 23.04 -5.25
N ARG A 10 11.06 21.79 -4.79
CA ARG A 10 10.06 20.74 -4.93
C ARG A 10 9.27 20.61 -3.64
N LEU A 11 7.97 20.93 -3.68
CA LEU A 11 7.04 20.94 -2.55
C LEU A 11 5.82 20.03 -2.77
N LEU A 12 5.52 19.64 -4.01
CA LEU A 12 4.43 18.70 -4.37
C LEU A 12 4.95 17.26 -4.52
N ASP A 13 6.17 17.03 -4.09
CA ASP A 13 6.87 15.75 -3.92
C ASP A 13 7.54 15.77 -2.52
N ASN A 14 8.43 14.82 -2.24
CA ASN A 14 9.36 14.97 -1.12
C ASN A 14 10.12 16.30 -1.24
N PHE A 15 10.17 17.05 -0.14
CA PHE A 15 10.87 18.34 -0.10
C PHE A 15 12.29 18.18 -0.63
N ARG A 16 12.60 18.88 -1.74
CA ARG A 16 13.94 18.97 -2.31
C ARG A 16 14.25 20.41 -2.67
N LEU A 17 15.47 20.81 -2.35
CA LEU A 17 16.04 22.08 -2.76
C LEU A 17 17.20 21.77 -3.70
N ILE A 18 17.07 22.15 -4.96
CA ILE A 18 18.04 21.84 -6.02
C ILE A 18 18.73 23.14 -6.42
N GLY A 19 20.05 23.17 -6.29
CA GLY A 19 20.90 24.25 -6.77
C GLY A 19 21.59 23.89 -8.08
N THR A 20 22.49 24.76 -8.55
CA THR A 20 23.24 24.56 -9.80
C THR A 20 24.16 23.33 -9.80
N ALA A 21 24.55 22.84 -8.62
CA ALA A 21 25.40 21.66 -8.43
C ALA A 21 24.62 20.37 -8.03
N GLY A 22 23.29 20.41 -8.02
CA GLY A 22 22.43 19.28 -7.63
C GLY A 22 21.67 19.50 -6.31
N ASP A 23 21.25 18.41 -5.67
CA ASP A 23 20.48 18.44 -4.43
C ASP A 23 21.27 19.07 -3.27
N VAL A 24 20.65 20.03 -2.60
CA VAL A 24 21.22 20.75 -1.46
C VAL A 24 20.50 20.34 -0.17
N PRO A 25 21.18 19.68 0.78
CA PRO A 25 20.54 19.18 1.98
C PRO A 25 20.15 20.33 2.92
N LEU A 26 18.87 20.43 3.24
CA LEU A 26 18.34 21.32 4.28
C LEU A 26 17.61 20.50 5.36
N SER A 27 18.36 20.09 6.39
CA SER A 27 17.85 19.19 7.44
C SER A 27 17.00 19.89 8.51
N ALA A 28 17.10 21.23 8.62
CA ALA A 28 16.36 21.98 9.62
C ALA A 28 14.88 22.11 9.22
N ARG A 29 14.00 21.33 9.86
CA ARG A 29 12.54 21.33 9.59
C ARG A 29 11.91 22.72 9.58
N LYS A 30 12.30 23.62 10.49
CA LYS A 30 11.76 25.00 10.50
C LYS A 30 12.26 25.86 9.35
N ALA A 31 13.45 25.58 8.79
CA ALA A 31 13.93 26.24 7.58
C ALA A 31 13.17 25.74 6.34
N VAL A 32 12.86 24.43 6.28
CA VAL A 32 11.97 23.85 5.25
C VAL A 32 10.59 24.51 5.28
N ALA A 33 9.98 24.59 6.47
CA ALA A 33 8.68 25.23 6.68
C ALA A 33 8.70 26.72 6.27
N LEU A 34 9.77 27.45 6.61
CA LEU A 34 9.96 28.83 6.21
C LEU A 34 10.02 28.99 4.69
N LEU A 35 10.81 28.16 3.99
CA LEU A 35 10.90 28.22 2.53
C LEU A 35 9.58 27.88 1.86
N ALA A 36 8.88 26.83 2.32
CA ALA A 36 7.58 26.47 1.77
C ALA A 36 6.54 27.59 1.95
N TYR A 37 6.52 28.24 3.12
CA TYR A 37 5.64 29.39 3.36
C TYR A 37 5.93 30.55 2.40
N LEU A 38 7.20 30.91 2.24
CA LEU A 38 7.60 31.98 1.32
C LEU A 38 7.36 31.62 -0.15
N ALA A 39 7.51 30.35 -0.51
CA ALA A 39 7.29 29.85 -1.87
C ALA A 39 5.83 29.96 -2.30
N MET A 40 4.89 29.66 -1.40
CA MET A 40 3.46 29.86 -1.64
C MET A 40 3.06 31.34 -1.67
N GLN A 41 3.95 32.23 -1.27
CA GLN A 41 3.76 33.69 -1.29
C GLN A 41 4.80 34.40 -2.17
N GLN A 42 5.31 33.76 -3.22
CA GLN A 42 6.41 34.30 -4.04
C GLN A 42 6.14 35.73 -4.58
N ASP A 43 4.88 36.08 -4.78
CA ASP A 43 4.43 37.41 -5.26
C ASP A 43 4.26 38.46 -4.13
N ARG A 44 4.53 38.10 -2.87
CA ARG A 44 4.35 38.95 -1.69
C ARG A 44 5.60 38.92 -0.80
N MET A 45 5.77 39.96 0.01
CA MET A 45 6.79 39.95 1.06
C MET A 45 6.17 39.70 2.44
N ALA A 46 6.76 38.76 3.18
CA ALA A 46 6.35 38.43 4.53
C ALA A 46 7.16 39.24 5.56
N ARG A 47 6.49 39.73 6.62
CA ARG A 47 7.18 40.40 7.74
C ARG A 47 7.91 39.39 8.61
N ARG A 48 9.13 39.70 9.02
CA ARG A 48 9.92 38.86 9.95
C ARG A 48 9.17 38.53 11.24
N GLU A 49 8.41 39.46 11.79
CA GLU A 49 7.62 39.24 13.01
C GLU A 49 6.52 38.18 12.82
N VAL A 50 5.83 38.20 11.68
CA VAL A 50 4.80 37.19 11.34
C VAL A 50 5.44 35.81 11.19
N LEU A 51 6.57 35.72 10.49
CA LEU A 51 7.31 34.47 10.31
C LEU A 51 7.82 33.90 11.64
N ALA A 52 8.32 34.76 12.53
CA ALA A 52 8.77 34.37 13.87
C ALA A 52 7.61 33.81 14.70
N THR A 53 6.46 34.48 14.69
CA THR A 53 5.26 34.06 15.43
C THR A 53 4.65 32.77 14.87
N LEU A 54 4.62 32.63 13.53
CA LEU A 54 4.06 31.47 12.85
C LEU A 54 4.85 30.18 13.12
N LEU A 55 6.18 30.26 13.11
CA LEU A 55 7.07 29.09 13.20
C LEU A 55 7.63 28.84 14.61
N TRP A 56 7.58 29.82 15.52
CA TRP A 56 8.03 29.69 16.91
C TRP A 56 6.98 30.22 17.89
N GLU A 57 5.73 29.79 17.69
CA GLU A 57 4.55 30.22 18.45
C GLU A 57 4.72 30.13 19.98
N ASN A 58 5.36 29.06 20.47
CA ASN A 58 5.58 28.82 21.90
C ASN A 58 6.83 29.52 22.48
N ALA A 59 7.59 30.28 21.67
CA ALA A 59 8.78 30.98 22.13
C ALA A 59 8.47 32.44 22.47
N ASP A 60 9.17 32.98 23.47
CA ASP A 60 9.15 34.42 23.72
C ASP A 60 9.55 35.22 22.46
N PRO A 61 8.97 36.41 22.19
CA PRO A 61 9.24 37.18 20.97
C PRO A 61 10.72 37.52 20.70
N ALA A 62 11.55 37.67 21.73
CA ALA A 62 12.99 37.87 21.55
C ALA A 62 13.66 36.58 21.07
N GLN A 63 13.31 35.44 21.68
CA GLN A 63 13.83 34.12 21.31
C GLN A 63 13.36 33.71 19.90
N ALA A 64 12.09 33.95 19.56
CA ALA A 64 11.53 33.69 18.23
C ALA A 64 12.28 34.45 17.13
N ARG A 65 12.63 35.73 17.38
CA ARG A 65 13.44 36.55 16.45
C ARG A 65 14.86 36.02 16.29
N VAL A 66 15.49 35.55 17.38
CA VAL A 66 16.82 34.91 17.31
C VAL A 66 16.75 33.63 16.49
N SER A 67 15.76 32.77 16.74
CA SER A 67 15.62 31.52 15.99
C SER A 67 15.27 31.74 14.51
N LEU A 68 14.44 32.75 14.18
CA LEU A 68 14.22 33.16 12.79
C LEU A 68 15.53 33.60 12.14
N ARG A 69 16.35 34.40 12.83
CA ARG A 69 17.66 34.82 12.31
C ARG A 69 18.59 33.64 12.04
N GLN A 70 18.59 32.63 12.92
CA GLN A 70 19.37 31.40 12.73
C GLN A 70 18.87 30.58 11.53
N ALA A 71 17.55 30.43 11.37
CA ALA A 71 16.97 29.72 10.23
C ALA A 71 17.30 30.42 8.90
N LEU A 72 17.17 31.75 8.86
CA LEU A 72 17.57 32.55 7.70
C LEU A 72 19.07 32.43 7.43
N ALA A 73 19.92 32.47 8.45
CA ALA A 73 21.36 32.30 8.28
C ALA A 73 21.73 30.91 7.72
N ALA A 74 21.01 29.86 8.12
CA ALA A 74 21.20 28.52 7.56
C ALA A 74 20.86 28.47 6.06
N ILE A 75 19.79 29.16 5.65
CA ILE A 75 19.41 29.29 4.23
C ILE A 75 20.41 30.16 3.46
N ARG A 76 20.89 31.27 4.06
CA ARG A 76 21.90 32.12 3.42
C ARG A 76 23.26 31.45 3.24
N LYS A 77 23.55 30.41 4.02
CA LYS A 77 24.81 29.66 3.91
C LYS A 77 24.84 28.75 2.67
N ILE A 78 23.67 28.44 2.11
CA ILE A 78 23.54 27.56 0.95
C ILE A 78 23.30 28.33 -0.36
N GLU A 79 22.89 29.60 -0.30
CA GLU A 79 22.76 30.45 -1.50
C GLU A 79 24.11 31.03 -1.96
N SER A 80 24.22 31.40 -3.25
CA SER A 80 25.38 32.12 -3.80
C SER A 80 25.01 33.57 -4.10
N GLU A 81 25.99 34.49 -4.10
CA GLU A 81 25.74 35.90 -4.44
C GLU A 81 25.21 36.08 -5.88
N GLU A 82 25.57 35.17 -6.79
CA GLU A 82 25.14 35.16 -8.18
C GLU A 82 23.74 34.52 -8.37
N SER A 83 23.20 33.84 -7.36
CA SER A 83 21.90 33.16 -7.40
C SER A 83 21.28 33.14 -6.01
N PRO A 84 20.66 34.26 -5.56
CA PRO A 84 20.07 34.36 -4.24
C PRO A 84 18.80 33.50 -4.14
N LEU A 85 18.59 32.86 -2.98
CA LEU A 85 17.35 32.12 -2.70
C LEU A 85 16.32 33.04 -2.01
N LEU A 86 16.81 33.96 -1.17
CA LEU A 86 15.97 34.91 -0.43
C LEU A 86 16.27 36.36 -0.83
N SER A 87 15.21 37.16 -0.97
CA SER A 87 15.30 38.60 -1.13
C SER A 87 14.72 39.27 0.12
N ALA A 88 15.40 40.31 0.63
CA ALA A 88 15.00 41.00 1.85
C ALA A 88 15.10 42.52 1.69
N GLU A 89 14.05 43.23 2.11
CA GLU A 89 13.97 44.70 2.13
C GLU A 89 13.47 45.16 3.50
N GLY A 90 14.31 45.87 4.26
CA GLY A 90 13.98 46.28 5.64
C GLY A 90 13.57 45.08 6.50
N ASP A 91 12.36 45.11 7.08
CA ASP A 91 11.75 44.05 7.90
C ASP A 91 11.02 42.96 7.11
N PHE A 92 11.01 43.04 5.79
CA PHE A 92 10.33 42.10 4.92
C PHE A 92 11.31 41.11 4.24
N ILE A 93 10.82 39.88 4.02
CA ILE A 93 11.54 38.79 3.36
C ILE A 93 10.59 38.12 2.37
N ARG A 94 11.10 37.73 1.21
CA ARG A 94 10.43 36.87 0.22
C ARG A 94 11.38 35.83 -0.34
N LEU A 95 10.82 34.80 -0.98
CA LEU A 95 11.59 33.94 -1.88
C LEU A 95 11.98 34.75 -3.12
N ALA A 96 13.18 34.54 -3.65
CA ALA A 96 13.60 35.20 -4.89
C ALA A 96 12.65 34.82 -6.05
N PRO A 97 12.23 35.78 -6.89
CA PRO A 97 11.30 35.52 -8.00
C PRO A 97 11.80 34.50 -9.03
N GLU A 98 13.12 34.33 -9.14
CA GLU A 98 13.79 33.46 -10.10
C GLU A 98 13.78 31.98 -9.66
N VAL A 99 13.38 31.68 -8.42
CA VAL A 99 13.29 30.30 -7.91
C VAL A 99 12.10 29.60 -8.57
N ASP A 100 12.35 28.47 -9.24
CA ASP A 100 11.28 27.62 -9.79
C ASP A 100 10.64 26.81 -8.67
N VAL A 101 9.37 27.08 -8.39
CA VAL A 101 8.59 26.37 -7.38
C VAL A 101 7.57 25.50 -8.09
N ASP A 102 7.67 24.18 -7.89
CA ASP A 102 6.77 23.21 -8.54
C ASP A 102 5.28 23.46 -8.23
N ALA A 103 4.95 23.86 -7.01
CA ALA A 103 3.58 24.20 -6.61
C ALA A 103 3.04 25.40 -7.39
N ARG A 104 3.86 26.44 -7.60
CA ARG A 104 3.48 27.62 -8.40
C ARG A 104 3.39 27.29 -9.89
N ARG A 105 4.30 26.43 -10.38
CA ARG A 105 4.24 25.92 -11.75
C ARG A 105 2.98 25.10 -11.99
N PHE A 106 2.64 24.20 -11.08
CA PHE A 106 1.39 23.44 -11.10
C PHE A 106 0.16 24.36 -11.18
N GLU A 107 0.11 25.41 -10.36
CA GLU A 107 -1.02 26.35 -10.38
C GLU A 107 -1.19 27.07 -11.72
N ARG A 108 -0.06 27.44 -12.37
CA ARG A 108 -0.05 28.04 -13.72
C ARG A 108 -0.52 27.06 -14.79
N LEU A 109 -0.01 25.82 -14.76
CA LEU A 109 -0.43 24.77 -15.69
C LEU A 109 -1.91 24.41 -15.53
N ALA A 110 -2.41 24.40 -14.29
CA ALA A 110 -3.81 24.14 -13.97
C ALA A 110 -4.77 25.18 -14.56
N GLU A 111 -4.32 26.42 -14.79
CA GLU A 111 -5.11 27.50 -15.44
C GLU A 111 -4.88 27.59 -16.95
N GLY A 112 -3.99 26.76 -17.50
CA GLY A 112 -3.60 26.81 -18.90
C GLY A 112 -4.63 26.19 -19.86
N ASP A 113 -4.22 26.11 -21.12
CA ASP A 113 -4.93 25.36 -22.14
C ASP A 113 -4.85 23.83 -21.90
N HIS A 114 -5.46 23.04 -22.78
CA HIS A 114 -5.48 21.58 -22.62
C HIS A 114 -4.06 20.98 -22.54
N ALA A 115 -3.13 21.45 -23.38
CA ALA A 115 -1.75 20.97 -23.37
C ALA A 115 -1.08 21.25 -22.02
N ALA A 116 -1.18 22.48 -21.51
CA ALA A 116 -0.64 22.83 -20.20
C ALA A 116 -1.31 22.04 -19.06
N ARG A 117 -2.64 21.87 -19.09
CA ARG A 117 -3.38 21.10 -18.09
C ARG A 117 -3.00 19.62 -18.10
N SER A 118 -2.66 19.05 -19.25
CA SER A 118 -2.22 17.65 -19.36
C SER A 118 -0.89 17.37 -18.63
N GLU A 119 -0.02 18.38 -18.48
CA GLU A 119 1.25 18.27 -17.75
C GLU A 119 1.10 18.50 -16.24
N ALA A 120 0.02 19.15 -15.79
CA ALA A 120 -0.14 19.53 -14.39
C ALA A 120 -0.18 18.34 -13.41
N PRO A 121 -0.88 17.21 -13.70
CA PRO A 121 -0.90 16.05 -12.80
C PRO A 121 0.46 15.47 -12.47
N GLU A 122 1.44 15.58 -13.38
CA GLU A 122 2.80 15.05 -13.18
C GLU A 122 3.58 15.80 -12.09
N LEU A 123 3.24 17.07 -11.86
CA LEU A 123 3.81 17.88 -10.77
C LEU A 123 3.12 17.61 -9.44
N TYR A 124 1.81 17.30 -9.44
CA TYR A 124 1.05 17.04 -8.22
C TYR A 124 1.17 15.55 -7.81
N ARG A 125 2.30 15.18 -7.21
CA ARG A 125 2.54 13.78 -6.79
C ARG A 125 1.98 13.49 -5.39
N THR A 126 2.15 14.44 -4.48
CA THR A 126 1.68 14.42 -3.09
C THR A 126 1.04 15.76 -2.72
N ASP A 127 0.31 15.81 -1.60
CA ASP A 127 -0.13 17.10 -1.03
C ASP A 127 1.09 17.96 -0.67
N LEU A 128 0.94 19.29 -0.67
CA LEU A 128 2.01 20.25 -0.34
C LEU A 128 2.75 19.84 0.95
N LEU A 129 4.05 19.56 0.85
CA LEU A 129 4.85 18.98 1.93
C LEU A 129 4.21 17.71 2.54
N GLY A 130 3.91 16.71 1.73
CA GLY A 130 3.23 15.48 2.14
C GLY A 130 3.82 14.84 3.41
N GLY A 131 2.98 14.62 4.42
CA GLY A 131 3.39 14.04 5.71
C GLY A 131 4.22 14.95 6.62
N PHE A 132 4.43 16.21 6.25
CA PHE A 132 5.16 17.19 7.06
C PHE A 132 4.25 17.83 8.12
N SER A 133 4.77 17.95 9.33
CA SER A 133 4.15 18.73 10.41
C SER A 133 5.21 19.24 11.39
N LEU A 134 4.89 20.33 12.09
CA LEU A 134 5.71 20.86 13.17
C LEU A 134 5.00 20.69 14.51
N LYS A 135 5.61 19.95 15.44
CA LYS A 135 4.98 19.62 16.73
C LYS A 135 4.59 20.85 17.55
N ASP A 136 5.41 21.91 17.50
CA ASP A 136 5.28 23.11 18.35
C ASP A 136 4.93 24.36 17.52
N SER A 137 4.17 24.21 16.43
CA SER A 137 3.81 25.34 15.54
C SER A 137 2.42 25.10 14.95
N ILE A 138 1.38 25.37 15.75
CA ILE A 138 -0.02 25.07 15.41
C ILE A 138 -0.45 25.98 14.25
N GLY A 139 -0.19 27.27 14.34
CA GLY A 139 -0.56 28.23 13.28
C GLY A 139 0.04 27.88 11.91
N PHE A 140 1.28 27.36 11.87
CA PHE A 140 1.87 26.88 10.62
C PHE A 140 1.15 25.64 10.08
N ASN A 141 0.83 24.66 10.94
CA ASN A 141 0.15 23.45 10.50
C ASN A 141 -1.27 23.75 9.99
N GLU A 142 -1.98 24.72 10.60
CA GLU A 142 -3.29 25.17 10.13
C GLU A 142 -3.19 25.82 8.75
N TRP A 143 -2.24 26.74 8.56
CA TRP A 143 -1.96 27.34 7.25
C TRP A 143 -1.63 26.26 6.19
N LEU A 144 -0.76 25.32 6.54
CA LEU A 144 -0.37 24.23 5.65
C LEU A 144 -1.58 23.39 5.23
N GLY A 145 -2.46 23.05 6.17
CA GLY A 145 -3.68 22.29 5.88
C GLY A 145 -4.63 23.03 4.93
N VAL A 146 -4.77 24.35 5.07
CA VAL A 146 -5.58 25.17 4.15
C VAL A 146 -4.98 25.16 2.74
N GLU A 147 -3.67 25.34 2.60
CA GLU A 147 -3.01 25.31 1.28
C GLU A 147 -3.04 23.93 0.64
N GLN A 148 -2.86 22.86 1.43
CA GLN A 148 -3.00 21.48 0.96
C GLN A 148 -4.42 21.26 0.40
N ALA A 149 -5.46 21.66 1.12
CA ALA A 149 -6.85 21.51 0.65
C ALA A 149 -7.11 22.30 -0.64
N ARG A 150 -6.59 23.53 -0.73
CA ARG A 150 -6.75 24.39 -1.92
C ARG A 150 -6.09 23.80 -3.16
N LEU A 151 -4.83 23.36 -3.05
CA LEU A 151 -4.11 22.76 -4.17
C LEU A 151 -4.70 21.40 -4.56
N ARG A 152 -5.17 20.61 -3.59
CA ARG A 152 -5.89 19.36 -3.87
C ARG A 152 -7.17 19.58 -4.65
N GLN A 153 -8.00 20.55 -4.27
CA GLN A 153 -9.22 20.89 -5.02
C GLN A 153 -8.91 21.33 -6.45
N ARG A 154 -7.83 22.09 -6.63
CA ARG A 154 -7.34 22.49 -7.96
C ARG A 154 -6.94 21.27 -8.80
N ALA A 155 -6.19 20.33 -8.22
CA ALA A 155 -5.77 19.10 -8.89
C ALA A 155 -6.97 18.23 -9.30
N VAL A 156 -7.94 18.09 -8.40
CA VAL A 156 -9.23 17.42 -8.67
C VAL A 156 -9.95 18.06 -9.85
N GLY A 157 -10.02 19.40 -9.91
CA GLY A 157 -10.64 20.13 -11.02
C GLY A 157 -9.93 19.91 -12.36
N VAL A 158 -8.59 19.91 -12.37
CA VAL A 158 -7.81 19.64 -13.59
C VAL A 158 -8.07 18.22 -14.08
N LEU A 159 -7.96 17.22 -13.20
CA LEU A 159 -8.17 15.81 -13.56
C LEU A 159 -9.59 15.58 -14.09
N HIS A 160 -10.60 16.20 -13.47
CA HIS A 160 -11.97 16.15 -13.97
C HIS A 160 -12.06 16.70 -15.40
N SER A 161 -11.44 17.85 -15.69
CA SER A 161 -11.44 18.42 -17.04
C SER A 161 -10.74 17.53 -18.06
N LEU A 162 -9.65 16.86 -17.69
CA LEU A 162 -8.95 15.91 -18.56
C LEU A 162 -9.79 14.66 -18.87
N VAL A 163 -10.59 14.20 -17.90
CA VAL A 163 -11.58 13.12 -18.13
C VAL A 163 -12.65 13.56 -19.12
N GLU A 164 -13.18 14.78 -18.98
CA GLU A 164 -14.17 15.33 -19.90
C GLU A 164 -13.61 15.51 -21.32
N ASP A 165 -12.37 15.98 -21.44
CA ASP A 165 -11.67 16.13 -22.72
C ASP A 165 -11.46 14.78 -23.41
N ALA A 166 -11.05 13.75 -22.66
CA ALA A 166 -10.90 12.39 -23.18
C ALA A 166 -12.22 11.74 -23.64
N LEU A 167 -13.35 12.19 -23.09
CA LEU A 167 -14.69 11.75 -23.51
C LEU A 167 -15.17 12.43 -24.80
N GLN A 168 -14.50 13.47 -25.28
CA GLN A 168 -14.83 14.08 -26.57
C GLN A 168 -14.45 13.17 -27.76
N PRO A 169 -15.07 13.35 -28.95
CA PRO A 169 -14.67 12.62 -30.15
C PRO A 169 -13.18 12.83 -30.48
N GLY A 170 -12.42 11.73 -30.63
CA GLY A 170 -10.98 11.79 -30.90
C GLY A 170 -10.10 12.02 -29.68
N GLY A 171 -10.67 12.06 -28.47
CA GLY A 171 -9.92 12.14 -27.22
C GLY A 171 -9.13 10.86 -26.91
N ASP A 172 -8.01 11.01 -26.18
CA ASP A 172 -7.22 9.87 -25.72
C ASP A 172 -7.91 9.17 -24.54
N LEU A 173 -8.56 8.05 -24.83
CA LEU A 173 -9.30 7.27 -23.85
C LEU A 173 -8.40 6.75 -22.73
N ASN A 174 -7.15 6.38 -23.02
CA ASN A 174 -6.27 5.87 -21.98
C ASN A 174 -5.84 7.01 -21.04
N ALA A 175 -5.49 8.18 -21.60
CA ALA A 175 -5.16 9.38 -20.80
C ALA A 175 -6.33 9.80 -19.90
N GLY A 176 -7.56 9.69 -20.41
CA GLY A 176 -8.78 9.85 -19.62
C GLY A 176 -8.90 8.86 -18.47
N ILE A 177 -8.62 7.57 -18.72
CA ILE A 177 -8.70 6.53 -17.67
C ILE A 177 -7.67 6.79 -16.58
N ALA A 178 -6.43 7.11 -16.94
CA ALA A 178 -5.38 7.44 -15.99
C ALA A 178 -5.76 8.67 -15.14
N SER A 179 -6.32 9.70 -15.78
CA SER A 179 -6.81 10.90 -15.09
C SER A 179 -7.98 10.60 -14.15
N ALA A 180 -8.92 9.75 -14.56
CA ALA A 180 -10.06 9.34 -13.74
C ALA A 180 -9.61 8.48 -12.54
N LEU A 181 -8.70 7.52 -12.75
CA LEU A 181 -8.14 6.73 -11.65
C LEU A 181 -7.41 7.64 -10.65
N ARG A 182 -6.60 8.58 -11.14
CA ARG A 182 -5.91 9.57 -10.31
C ARG A 182 -6.87 10.49 -9.55
N LEU A 183 -7.97 10.91 -10.19
CA LEU A 183 -9.03 11.67 -9.54
C LEU A 183 -9.62 10.88 -8.36
N LEU A 184 -9.94 9.60 -8.58
CA LEU A 184 -10.52 8.74 -7.56
C LEU A 184 -9.55 8.39 -6.42
N THR A 185 -8.24 8.51 -6.62
CA THR A 185 -7.29 8.42 -5.50
C THR A 185 -7.24 9.70 -4.66
N LEU A 186 -7.51 10.86 -5.26
CA LEU A 186 -7.60 12.13 -4.53
C LEU A 186 -8.94 12.29 -3.79
N ASP A 187 -10.03 11.85 -4.43
CA ASP A 187 -11.40 11.89 -3.92
C ASP A 187 -12.18 10.64 -4.39
N ALA A 188 -12.20 9.61 -3.54
CA ALA A 188 -12.87 8.35 -3.81
C ALA A 188 -14.41 8.45 -3.85
N TYR A 189 -15.00 9.57 -3.40
CA TYR A 189 -16.45 9.79 -3.44
C TYR A 189 -16.88 10.60 -4.66
N ASN A 190 -15.94 10.93 -5.56
CA ASN A 190 -16.22 11.70 -6.76
C ASN A 190 -17.01 10.87 -7.77
N GLU A 191 -18.33 10.93 -7.67
CA GLU A 191 -19.23 10.14 -8.51
C GLU A 191 -19.12 10.51 -10.00
N ALA A 192 -18.84 11.78 -10.31
CA ALA A 192 -18.58 12.21 -11.69
C ALA A 192 -17.32 11.53 -12.27
N GLY A 193 -16.25 11.38 -11.48
CA GLY A 193 -15.04 10.64 -11.85
C GLY A 193 -15.32 9.15 -12.10
N HIS A 194 -16.10 8.50 -11.22
CA HIS A 194 -16.54 7.12 -11.42
C HIS A 194 -17.37 6.96 -12.69
N ARG A 195 -18.31 7.88 -12.93
CA ARG A 195 -19.14 7.90 -14.12
C ARG A 195 -18.32 8.11 -15.39
N GLY A 196 -17.36 9.04 -15.38
CA GLY A 196 -16.43 9.26 -16.49
C GLY A 196 -15.61 8.00 -16.80
N LEU A 197 -15.09 7.33 -15.76
CA LEU A 197 -14.37 6.07 -15.90
C LEU A 197 -15.23 4.95 -16.51
N MET A 198 -16.48 4.81 -16.06
CA MET A 198 -17.44 3.87 -16.66
C MET A 198 -17.66 4.16 -18.16
N GLN A 199 -17.77 5.44 -18.53
CA GLN A 199 -17.95 5.84 -19.93
C GLN A 199 -16.70 5.53 -20.76
N LEU A 200 -15.50 5.84 -20.26
CA LEU A 200 -14.23 5.56 -20.94
C LEU A 200 -14.02 4.05 -21.15
N TYR A 201 -14.25 3.22 -20.13
CA TYR A 201 -14.22 1.76 -20.30
C TYR A 201 -15.20 1.26 -21.34
N THR A 202 -16.41 1.81 -21.38
CA THR A 202 -17.41 1.43 -22.37
C THR A 202 -16.95 1.74 -23.80
N ARG A 203 -16.33 2.91 -24.02
CA ARG A 203 -15.79 3.30 -25.34
C ARG A 203 -14.60 2.44 -25.79
N GLN A 204 -13.85 1.89 -24.83
CA GLN A 204 -12.83 0.87 -25.13
C GLN A 204 -13.41 -0.54 -25.35
N GLY A 205 -14.75 -0.70 -25.34
CA GLY A 205 -15.40 -2.01 -25.44
C GLY A 205 -15.34 -2.83 -24.16
N ARG A 206 -14.84 -2.28 -23.05
CA ARG A 206 -14.64 -2.95 -21.75
C ARG A 206 -15.84 -2.81 -20.82
N ALA A 207 -17.02 -3.22 -21.30
CA ALA A 207 -18.28 -3.08 -20.54
C ALA A 207 -18.25 -3.77 -19.17
N ALA A 208 -17.53 -4.90 -19.02
CA ALA A 208 -17.39 -5.59 -17.75
C ALA A 208 -16.73 -4.72 -16.67
N LEU A 209 -15.66 -4.00 -17.02
CA LEU A 209 -14.96 -3.07 -16.11
C LEU A 209 -15.87 -1.90 -15.71
N ALA A 210 -16.68 -1.38 -16.64
CA ALA A 210 -17.63 -0.32 -16.34
C ALA A 210 -18.73 -0.78 -15.34
N LEU A 211 -19.26 -1.99 -15.51
CA LEU A 211 -20.25 -2.54 -14.59
C LEU A 211 -19.64 -2.87 -13.22
N ALA A 212 -18.39 -3.35 -13.18
CA ALA A 212 -17.65 -3.57 -11.93
C ALA A 212 -17.42 -2.24 -11.19
N GLN A 213 -17.05 -1.18 -11.92
CA GLN A 213 -16.85 0.15 -11.35
C GLN A 213 -18.11 0.71 -10.69
N TYR A 214 -19.29 0.51 -11.30
CA TYR A 214 -20.58 0.90 -10.71
C TYR A 214 -20.87 0.16 -9.40
N ARG A 215 -20.67 -1.17 -9.38
CA ARG A 215 -20.89 -1.97 -8.17
C ARG A 215 -19.98 -1.49 -7.05
N SER A 216 -18.71 -1.28 -7.37
CA SER A 216 -17.70 -0.76 -6.46
C SER A 216 -18.11 0.58 -5.83
N LEU A 217 -18.61 1.53 -6.64
CA LEU A 217 -19.15 2.82 -6.17
C LEU A 217 -20.44 2.65 -5.35
N SER A 218 -21.40 1.85 -5.83
CA SER A 218 -22.68 1.64 -5.15
C SER A 218 -22.46 1.06 -3.76
N ASP A 219 -21.54 0.11 -3.63
CA ASP A 219 -21.19 -0.46 -2.34
C ASP A 219 -20.49 0.58 -1.47
N LEU A 220 -19.55 1.36 -2.03
CA LEU A 220 -18.90 2.46 -1.30
C LEU A 220 -19.93 3.44 -0.72
N LEU A 221 -20.84 4.00 -1.53
CA LEU A 221 -21.83 4.99 -1.08
C LEU A 221 -22.83 4.45 -0.06
N ARG A 222 -23.29 3.20 -0.23
CA ARG A 222 -24.23 2.56 0.69
C ARG A 222 -23.62 2.30 2.06
N HIS A 223 -22.37 1.83 2.09
CA HIS A 223 -21.70 1.55 3.37
C HIS A 223 -21.35 2.85 4.11
N GLU A 224 -21.02 3.90 3.36
CA GLU A 224 -20.42 5.12 3.92
C GLU A 224 -21.36 6.23 4.27
N LEU A 225 -22.23 6.51 3.32
CA LEU A 225 -23.10 7.65 3.38
C LEU A 225 -24.56 7.20 3.54
N ALA A 226 -24.80 5.87 3.52
CA ALA A 226 -26.13 5.27 3.48
C ALA A 226 -27.00 5.85 2.35
N VAL A 227 -26.37 6.20 1.22
CA VAL A 227 -27.03 6.73 0.02
C VAL A 227 -26.84 5.79 -1.16
N ALA A 228 -27.76 5.87 -2.12
CA ALA A 228 -27.60 5.22 -3.42
C ALA A 228 -26.80 6.13 -4.37
N PRO A 229 -26.19 5.58 -5.45
CA PRO A 229 -25.63 6.38 -6.53
C PRO A 229 -26.64 7.38 -7.11
N GLU A 230 -26.12 8.49 -7.64
CA GLU A 230 -26.89 9.47 -8.40
C GLU A 230 -27.68 8.81 -9.54
N ALA A 231 -28.85 9.38 -9.84
CA ALA A 231 -29.74 8.86 -10.88
C ALA A 231 -29.05 8.77 -12.26
N GLU A 232 -28.14 9.69 -12.57
CA GLU A 232 -27.37 9.70 -13.82
C GLU A 232 -26.44 8.49 -13.92
N THR A 233 -25.75 8.16 -12.83
CA THR A 233 -24.83 7.02 -12.76
C THR A 233 -25.58 5.69 -12.81
N SER A 234 -26.72 5.59 -12.11
CA SER A 234 -27.59 4.41 -12.19
C SER A 234 -28.19 4.21 -13.58
N ARG A 235 -28.56 5.28 -14.30
CA ARG A 235 -29.02 5.19 -15.70
C ARG A 235 -27.92 4.67 -16.60
N LEU A 236 -26.70 5.20 -16.49
CA LEU A 236 -25.56 4.74 -17.26
C LEU A 236 -25.29 3.24 -17.05
N TYR A 237 -25.39 2.76 -15.80
CA TYR A 237 -25.28 1.34 -15.49
C TYR A 237 -26.32 0.49 -16.24
N GLU A 238 -27.60 0.87 -16.21
CA GLU A 238 -28.66 0.13 -16.89
C GLU A 238 -28.51 0.19 -18.42
N GLU A 239 -28.03 1.30 -18.99
CA GLU A 239 -27.73 1.41 -20.42
C GLU A 239 -26.59 0.48 -20.89
N ILE A 240 -25.50 0.42 -20.11
CA ILE A 240 -24.37 -0.47 -20.39
C ILE A 240 -24.81 -1.93 -20.25
N LYS A 241 -25.51 -2.25 -19.16
CA LYS A 241 -26.02 -3.59 -18.85
C LYS A 241 -27.00 -4.11 -19.91
N SER A 242 -27.89 -3.25 -20.40
CA SER A 242 -28.85 -3.61 -21.44
C SER A 242 -28.27 -3.66 -22.85
N GLY A 243 -26.99 -3.32 -23.02
CA GLY A 243 -26.31 -3.29 -24.33
C GLY A 243 -26.78 -2.16 -25.26
N ARG A 244 -27.66 -1.27 -24.80
CA ARG A 244 -28.24 -0.19 -25.62
C ARG A 244 -27.20 0.82 -26.10
N ARG A 245 -26.10 0.99 -25.36
CA ARG A 245 -25.04 1.95 -25.72
C ARG A 245 -24.16 1.49 -26.89
N ARG A 246 -24.10 0.18 -27.19
CA ARG A 246 -23.49 -0.32 -28.45
C ARG A 246 -24.27 0.12 -29.69
N LEU A 247 -25.57 0.36 -29.56
CA LEU A 247 -26.47 0.66 -30.70
C LEU A 247 -26.51 2.16 -31.07
N VAL A 248 -25.94 3.06 -30.25
CA VAL A 248 -26.04 4.51 -30.46
C VAL A 248 -24.80 5.07 -31.18
N GLU A 249 -23.61 4.48 -31.03
CA GLU A 249 -22.39 4.95 -31.73
C GLU A 249 -22.32 4.48 -33.21
N ASP A 250 -23.06 3.43 -33.61
CA ASP A 250 -23.16 2.98 -35.01
C ASP A 250 -24.16 3.82 -35.86
N ALA A 251 -24.94 4.71 -35.23
CA ALA A 251 -25.93 5.54 -35.91
C ALA A 251 -25.34 6.90 -36.28
N VAL A 252 -24.43 6.93 -37.27
CA VAL A 252 -24.15 8.17 -38.01
C VAL A 252 -25.39 8.48 -38.87
N PRO A 253 -26.04 9.65 -38.74
CA PRO A 253 -27.14 10.00 -39.62
C PRO A 253 -26.59 10.30 -41.03
N GLN A 254 -27.00 9.51 -42.02
CA GLN A 254 -26.77 9.87 -43.42
C GLN A 254 -27.55 11.15 -43.76
N PRO A 255 -26.97 12.13 -44.48
CA PRO A 255 -27.72 13.28 -44.94
C PRO A 255 -28.74 12.86 -46.00
N ALA A 256 -29.96 13.36 -45.86
CA ALA A 256 -31.07 13.11 -46.78
C ALA A 256 -30.72 13.53 -48.21
N THR A 257 -30.99 12.63 -49.15
CA THR A 257 -30.94 12.89 -50.59
C THR A 257 -32.11 13.76 -51.01
N ASP A 258 -31.84 14.97 -51.48
CA ASP A 258 -32.79 15.74 -52.28
C ASP A 258 -32.15 16.06 -53.65
N ARG A 259 -32.81 15.62 -54.71
CA ARG A 259 -32.51 16.00 -56.09
C ARG A 259 -33.00 17.42 -56.35
N PRO A 260 -32.33 18.17 -57.24
CA PRO A 260 -33.04 18.58 -58.46
C PRO A 260 -32.22 18.52 -59.77
N ASP A 261 -33.01 18.55 -60.85
CA ASP A 261 -32.74 18.44 -62.29
C ASP A 261 -32.12 19.75 -62.91
N PRO A 262 -31.91 19.93 -64.24
CA PRO A 262 -30.65 20.41 -64.79
C PRO A 262 -30.71 21.81 -65.45
N GLY A 263 -29.57 22.50 -65.54
CA GLY A 263 -29.35 23.48 -66.61
C GLY A 263 -28.54 24.74 -66.29
N ARG A 264 -27.62 25.03 -67.23
CA ARG A 264 -26.96 26.30 -67.60
C ARG A 264 -25.58 26.64 -66.98
N ASN A 265 -24.56 26.31 -67.78
CA ASN A 265 -23.37 27.09 -68.21
C ASN A 265 -22.78 28.15 -67.26
N ALA A 266 -21.46 28.10 -66.98
CA ALA A 266 -20.38 28.55 -67.88
C ALA A 266 -19.00 28.68 -67.17
N LEU A 267 -17.93 28.28 -67.88
CA LEU A 267 -16.54 28.80 -67.88
C LEU A 267 -15.50 28.40 -66.79
N VAL A 268 -14.76 27.29 -67.03
CA VAL A 268 -13.32 27.14 -67.43
C VAL A 268 -12.27 28.19 -66.92
N PRO A 269 -10.95 27.89 -66.67
CA PRO A 269 -10.20 26.61 -66.53
C PRO A 269 -9.22 26.52 -65.31
N GLY A 270 -8.69 25.31 -65.07
CA GLY A 270 -7.41 25.06 -64.36
C GLY A 270 -6.18 25.20 -65.29
N PRO A 271 -4.98 24.77 -64.84
CA PRO A 271 -4.49 23.51 -65.38
C PRO A 271 -3.75 22.58 -64.40
N GLU A 272 -3.81 21.33 -64.81
CA GLU A 272 -3.19 20.07 -64.40
C GLU A 272 -1.67 19.99 -64.71
N ILE A 273 -0.88 19.33 -63.84
CA ILE A 273 -0.23 18.00 -63.99
C ILE A 273 1.06 18.02 -64.84
N GLU A 274 2.18 17.48 -64.32
CA GLU A 274 2.69 16.16 -64.74
C GLU A 274 3.90 15.65 -63.95
N ARG A 275 3.89 14.33 -63.72
CA ARG A 275 4.93 13.48 -63.15
C ARG A 275 5.94 13.09 -64.24
N LEU A 276 7.17 12.69 -63.87
CA LEU A 276 7.85 11.51 -64.45
C LEU A 276 9.15 11.16 -63.71
N ALA A 277 9.59 9.92 -63.90
CA ALA A 277 10.39 9.10 -62.98
C ALA A 277 11.90 8.97 -63.30
N LEU A 278 12.60 8.35 -62.33
CA LEU A 278 13.99 7.82 -62.15
C LEU A 278 14.67 7.15 -63.39
N PRO A 279 16.00 6.78 -63.44
CA PRO A 279 16.86 6.27 -62.33
C PRO A 279 18.43 6.46 -62.38
N GLY A 280 19.10 6.15 -61.26
CA GLY A 280 20.33 5.33 -61.14
C GLY A 280 21.74 5.90 -61.48
N SER A 281 22.66 5.91 -60.49
CA SER A 281 24.00 5.27 -60.51
C SER A 281 24.88 5.70 -59.33
N GLU A 282 25.75 4.79 -58.91
CA GLU A 282 26.47 4.69 -57.63
C GLU A 282 27.94 5.20 -57.74
N PRO A 283 28.86 4.98 -56.77
CA PRO A 283 29.70 6.01 -56.16
C PRO A 283 31.15 6.06 -56.68
N SER A 284 31.86 7.18 -56.42
CA SER A 284 33.32 7.27 -56.59
C SER A 284 34.01 7.76 -55.32
N GLY A 285 35.02 7.00 -54.90
CA GLY A 285 35.79 7.16 -53.66
C GLY A 285 36.83 8.30 -53.68
N PRO A 286 37.64 8.40 -52.61
CA PRO A 286 38.33 9.63 -52.23
C PRO A 286 39.71 9.79 -52.91
N ALA A 287 40.09 11.05 -53.12
CA ALA A 287 41.41 11.47 -53.61
C ALA A 287 42.15 12.31 -52.53
N PRO A 288 43.49 12.41 -52.58
CA PRO A 288 44.35 12.40 -51.38
C PRO A 288 44.82 13.77 -50.87
N LEU A 289 45.28 13.75 -49.60
CA LEU A 289 45.89 14.82 -48.82
C LEU A 289 47.10 15.48 -49.52
N PRO A 290 47.28 16.82 -49.41
CA PRO A 290 48.57 17.46 -49.62
C PRO A 290 49.38 17.56 -48.31
N ALA A 291 50.68 17.31 -48.47
CA ALA A 291 51.71 17.25 -47.45
C ALA A 291 52.00 18.61 -46.77
N GLN A 292 52.25 18.59 -45.46
CA GLN A 292 52.82 19.72 -44.72
C GLN A 292 54.36 19.73 -44.79
N PRO A 293 55.00 20.90 -44.88
CA PRO A 293 56.45 21.03 -44.96
C PRO A 293 57.15 20.81 -43.61
N GLN A 294 58.18 19.98 -43.63
CA GLN A 294 59.12 19.76 -42.53
C GLN A 294 60.04 20.98 -42.36
N SER A 295 60.01 21.63 -41.19
CA SER A 295 61.09 22.52 -40.76
C SER A 295 61.93 21.83 -39.69
N ARG A 296 63.23 21.70 -39.98
CA ARG A 296 64.26 21.23 -39.05
C ARG A 296 64.63 22.37 -38.11
N GLY A 297 64.21 22.29 -36.85
CA GLY A 297 64.67 23.14 -35.75
C GLY A 297 65.25 22.29 -34.62
N ARG A 298 66.51 22.55 -34.28
CA ARG A 298 67.33 21.82 -33.29
C ARG A 298 66.70 21.76 -31.89
N LEU A 299 66.87 20.62 -31.23
CA LEU A 299 66.56 20.36 -29.83
C LEU A 299 67.25 21.37 -28.87
N LYS A 300 66.50 21.89 -27.91
CA LYS A 300 66.95 22.02 -26.52
C LYS A 300 65.83 21.56 -25.59
N SER A 301 66.22 20.65 -24.71
CA SER A 301 65.44 19.87 -23.77
C SER A 301 64.76 20.69 -22.66
N TRP A 302 63.46 20.47 -22.45
CA TRP A 302 62.82 20.41 -21.13
C TRP A 302 61.70 19.37 -21.22
N ARG A 303 61.94 18.19 -20.63
CA ARG A 303 60.95 17.13 -20.47
C ARG A 303 60.25 17.32 -19.12
N LEU A 304 58.93 17.03 -19.12
CA LEU A 304 57.96 16.95 -18.01
C LEU A 304 57.38 18.30 -17.58
N PRO A 305 56.06 18.58 -17.84
CA PRO A 305 54.95 17.83 -17.24
C PRO A 305 53.73 17.57 -18.18
N VAL A 306 53.91 17.51 -19.50
CA VAL A 306 52.76 17.33 -20.43
C VAL A 306 52.16 15.92 -20.37
N ALA A 307 52.97 14.89 -20.14
CA ALA A 307 52.47 13.52 -19.96
C ALA A 307 51.68 13.33 -18.66
N GLY A 308 52.05 14.08 -17.61
CA GLY A 308 51.32 14.09 -16.34
C GLY A 308 49.96 14.78 -16.47
N ILE A 309 49.89 15.88 -17.22
CA ILE A 309 48.64 16.60 -17.49
C ILE A 309 47.75 15.78 -18.44
N ALA A 310 48.29 15.14 -19.46
CA ALA A 310 47.50 14.26 -20.35
C ALA A 310 47.00 13.02 -19.61
N ALA A 311 47.81 12.39 -18.75
CA ALA A 311 47.38 11.28 -17.91
C ALA A 311 46.38 11.72 -16.84
N LEU A 312 46.50 12.93 -16.30
CA LEU A 312 45.55 13.49 -15.34
C LEU A 312 44.25 13.90 -16.02
N CYS A 313 44.27 14.49 -17.22
CA CYS A 313 43.07 14.78 -18.02
C CYS A 313 42.40 13.49 -18.49
N LEU A 314 43.16 12.45 -18.84
CA LEU A 314 42.61 11.13 -19.14
C LEU A 314 42.06 10.47 -17.88
N ALA A 315 42.74 10.58 -16.74
CA ALA A 315 42.24 10.08 -15.45
C ALA A 315 41.00 10.84 -14.99
N ILE A 316 40.91 12.15 -15.18
CA ILE A 316 39.73 13.00 -14.90
C ILE A 316 38.63 12.75 -15.93
N ALA A 317 38.96 12.47 -17.18
CA ALA A 317 37.98 12.09 -18.20
C ALA A 317 37.48 10.66 -17.98
N VAL A 318 38.30 9.76 -17.45
CA VAL A 318 37.93 8.39 -17.07
C VAL A 318 37.17 8.39 -15.74
N LEU A 319 37.63 9.11 -14.72
CA LEU A 319 36.91 9.35 -13.47
C LEU A 319 35.60 10.08 -13.73
N GLY A 320 35.63 11.11 -14.57
CA GLY A 320 34.48 11.83 -15.08
C GLY A 320 33.55 10.90 -15.84
N TYR A 321 34.05 10.07 -16.75
CA TYR A 321 33.28 9.04 -17.44
C TYR A 321 32.70 7.98 -16.49
N PHE A 322 33.36 7.65 -15.38
CA PHE A 322 32.84 6.76 -14.33
C PHE A 322 31.91 7.48 -13.33
N TRP A 323 31.98 8.81 -13.22
CA TRP A 323 31.09 9.68 -12.44
C TRP A 323 29.84 10.09 -13.22
N THR A 324 29.94 10.25 -14.55
CA THR A 324 28.87 10.59 -15.50
C THR A 324 28.33 9.37 -16.23
N ARG A 325 28.89 8.16 -16.01
CA ARG A 325 28.09 6.94 -16.20
C ARG A 325 27.10 6.95 -15.05
N ASP A 326 26.01 7.65 -15.31
CA ASP A 326 24.83 7.79 -14.49
C ASP A 326 24.59 6.48 -13.75
N GLY A 327 24.44 6.54 -12.42
CA GLY A 327 23.60 5.55 -11.77
C GLY A 327 22.29 5.57 -12.54
N GLY A 328 21.87 4.42 -13.08
CA GLY A 328 20.78 4.36 -14.06
C GLY A 328 19.64 5.24 -13.60
N ALA A 329 19.16 6.13 -14.48
CA ALA A 329 17.98 6.92 -14.14
C ALA A 329 16.86 5.93 -13.79
N PRO A 330 16.11 6.14 -12.69
CA PRO A 330 15.01 5.25 -12.36
C PRO A 330 14.04 5.22 -13.54
N PRO A 331 13.48 4.04 -13.87
CA PRO A 331 12.51 3.91 -14.95
C PRO A 331 11.31 4.81 -14.66
N ARG A 332 10.67 5.32 -15.71
CA ARG A 332 9.43 6.07 -15.53
C ARG A 332 8.25 5.12 -15.59
N LEU A 333 7.39 5.19 -14.59
CA LEU A 333 6.12 4.51 -14.63
C LEU A 333 5.26 5.22 -15.68
N GLY A 334 4.98 4.53 -16.79
CA GLY A 334 4.07 5.03 -17.79
C GLY A 334 2.63 5.01 -17.31
N GLN A 335 1.73 4.95 -18.28
CA GLN A 335 0.31 4.97 -18.01
C GLN A 335 -0.18 3.70 -17.32
N VAL A 336 -0.86 3.86 -16.19
CA VAL A 336 -1.51 2.77 -15.46
C VAL A 336 -2.88 2.46 -16.07
N PHE A 337 -3.11 1.19 -16.42
CA PHE A 337 -4.39 0.70 -16.95
C PHE A 337 -4.84 -0.57 -16.20
N PRO A 338 -6.15 -0.76 -15.98
CA PRO A 338 -6.65 -1.98 -15.37
C PRO A 338 -6.55 -3.17 -16.34
N ILE A 339 -6.20 -4.33 -15.79
CA ILE A 339 -6.17 -5.60 -16.51
C ILE A 339 -7.32 -6.50 -16.05
N ALA A 340 -7.51 -6.65 -14.74
CA ALA A 340 -8.58 -7.47 -14.17
C ALA A 340 -9.06 -6.89 -12.83
N THR A 341 -10.38 -6.86 -12.61
CA THR A 341 -11.02 -6.36 -11.39
C THR A 341 -12.16 -7.30 -10.98
N SER A 342 -12.05 -7.96 -9.83
CA SER A 342 -13.09 -8.86 -9.30
C SER A 342 -12.85 -9.17 -7.82
N ASP A 343 -13.92 -9.32 -7.04
CA ASP A 343 -13.87 -9.75 -5.65
C ASP A 343 -13.50 -11.24 -5.50
N GLU A 344 -13.46 -11.99 -6.62
CA GLU A 344 -13.05 -13.40 -6.67
C GLU A 344 -11.52 -13.57 -6.82
N ILE A 345 -10.78 -12.49 -7.09
CA ILE A 345 -9.32 -12.56 -7.30
C ILE A 345 -8.63 -12.67 -5.93
N GLU A 346 -7.78 -13.69 -5.75
CA GLU A 346 -7.05 -13.93 -4.50
C GLU A 346 -5.59 -13.45 -4.50
N ALA A 347 -5.07 -13.05 -5.67
CA ALA A 347 -3.70 -12.61 -5.96
C ALA A 347 -2.64 -13.70 -6.24
N ALA A 348 -1.91 -13.46 -7.34
CA ALA A 348 -0.59 -13.98 -7.74
C ALA A 348 -0.39 -13.66 -9.25
N PRO A 349 -0.32 -12.38 -9.66
CA PRO A 349 -0.13 -12.06 -11.07
C PRO A 349 1.24 -12.57 -11.54
N ALA A 350 1.26 -13.34 -12.62
CA ALA A 350 2.47 -13.77 -13.29
C ALA A 350 2.35 -13.43 -14.78
N LEU A 351 3.12 -12.44 -15.20
CA LEU A 351 3.22 -12.01 -16.58
C LEU A 351 4.09 -13.00 -17.37
N SER A 352 3.68 -13.34 -18.58
CA SER A 352 4.45 -14.18 -19.49
C SER A 352 5.75 -13.48 -19.89
N PRO A 353 6.82 -14.22 -20.25
CA PRO A 353 8.10 -13.63 -20.61
C PRO A 353 8.03 -12.64 -21.78
N ASP A 354 7.08 -12.82 -22.70
CA ASP A 354 6.79 -11.91 -23.81
C ASP A 354 5.90 -10.71 -23.43
N GLY A 355 5.29 -10.70 -22.23
CA GLY A 355 4.44 -9.62 -21.73
C GLY A 355 3.02 -9.57 -22.31
N GLU A 356 2.61 -10.60 -23.06
CA GLU A 356 1.31 -10.64 -23.74
C GLU A 356 0.21 -11.33 -22.92
N GLN A 357 0.57 -12.22 -22.00
CA GLN A 357 -0.38 -13.01 -21.22
C GLN A 357 -0.14 -12.86 -19.73
N LEU A 358 -1.23 -12.77 -18.98
CA LEU A 358 -1.24 -12.77 -17.52
C LEU A 358 -1.84 -14.08 -17.03
N ALA A 359 -1.09 -14.81 -16.21
CA ALA A 359 -1.63 -15.85 -15.35
C ALA A 359 -1.94 -15.28 -13.97
N TYR A 360 -3.08 -15.63 -13.39
CA TYR A 360 -3.48 -15.17 -12.06
C TYR A 360 -4.41 -16.18 -11.40
N THR A 361 -4.65 -16.01 -10.11
CA THR A 361 -5.43 -16.92 -9.30
C THR A 361 -6.79 -16.30 -8.93
N MET A 362 -7.85 -17.08 -9.10
CA MET A 362 -9.23 -16.69 -8.79
C MET A 362 -9.96 -17.82 -8.05
N THR A 363 -10.76 -17.46 -7.05
CA THR A 363 -11.56 -18.39 -6.26
C THR A 363 -13.02 -18.33 -6.67
N ARG A 364 -13.54 -19.44 -7.18
CA ARG A 364 -14.96 -19.60 -7.53
C ARG A 364 -15.57 -20.78 -6.78
N ASN A 365 -16.73 -20.55 -6.18
CA ASN A 365 -17.47 -21.57 -5.42
C ASN A 365 -16.61 -22.25 -4.32
N GLY A 366 -15.67 -21.50 -3.72
CA GLY A 366 -14.78 -22.00 -2.67
C GLY A 366 -13.59 -22.83 -3.17
N ASN A 367 -13.38 -22.94 -4.49
CA ASN A 367 -12.19 -23.57 -5.06
C ASN A 367 -11.32 -22.54 -5.79
N ARG A 368 -10.01 -22.64 -5.58
CA ARG A 368 -9.03 -21.71 -6.11
C ARG A 368 -8.33 -22.30 -7.34
N ASP A 369 -8.41 -21.61 -8.46
CA ASP A 369 -7.87 -22.07 -9.74
C ASP A 369 -7.06 -20.98 -10.44
N ILE A 370 -6.25 -21.40 -11.41
CA ILE A 370 -5.43 -20.51 -12.24
C ILE A 370 -6.19 -20.15 -13.51
N TYR A 371 -6.14 -18.88 -13.87
CA TYR A 371 -6.76 -18.31 -15.06
C TYR A 371 -5.73 -17.57 -15.91
N LEU A 372 -5.95 -17.56 -17.23
CA LEU A 372 -5.21 -16.77 -18.20
C LEU A 372 -6.07 -15.66 -18.78
N LEU A 373 -5.43 -14.54 -19.10
CA LEU A 373 -6.04 -13.38 -19.74
C LEU A 373 -4.97 -12.60 -20.52
N PRO A 374 -5.30 -11.97 -21.67
CA PRO A 374 -4.40 -11.03 -22.33
C PRO A 374 -3.96 -9.91 -21.38
N ALA A 375 -2.66 -9.62 -21.31
CA ALA A 375 -2.10 -8.60 -20.43
C ALA A 375 -2.57 -7.17 -20.77
N SER A 376 -3.19 -6.98 -21.94
CA SER A 376 -3.92 -5.77 -22.33
C SER A 376 -5.24 -5.55 -21.58
N GLY A 377 -5.84 -6.60 -21.01
CA GLY A 377 -7.10 -6.53 -20.27
C GLY A 377 -8.38 -6.55 -21.13
N ASP A 378 -8.28 -6.79 -22.43
CA ASP A 378 -9.39 -6.76 -23.41
C ASP A 378 -10.00 -8.14 -23.71
N GLY A 379 -9.51 -9.21 -23.06
CA GLY A 379 -9.99 -10.58 -23.25
C GLY A 379 -10.85 -11.13 -22.12
N ALA A 380 -11.53 -12.25 -22.40
CA ALA A 380 -12.23 -13.03 -21.37
C ALA A 380 -11.26 -14.00 -20.66
N PRO A 381 -11.41 -14.21 -19.34
CA PRO A 381 -10.52 -15.11 -18.60
C PRO A 381 -10.76 -16.57 -18.97
N MET A 382 -9.68 -17.30 -19.24
CA MET A 382 -9.68 -18.73 -19.55
C MET A 382 -9.19 -19.52 -18.33
N ARG A 383 -10.01 -20.44 -17.82
CA ARG A 383 -9.63 -21.33 -16.71
C ARG A 383 -8.58 -22.34 -17.18
N LEU A 384 -7.45 -22.43 -16.49
CA LEU A 384 -6.37 -23.37 -16.80
C LEU A 384 -6.39 -24.63 -15.93
N THR A 385 -6.86 -24.54 -14.70
CA THR A 385 -6.95 -25.66 -13.76
C THR A 385 -8.38 -25.83 -13.27
N ASP A 386 -8.83 -27.08 -13.09
CA ASP A 386 -10.24 -27.37 -12.79
C ASP A 386 -10.48 -28.47 -11.75
N ASN A 387 -9.47 -28.74 -10.93
CA ASN A 387 -9.49 -29.82 -9.95
C ASN A 387 -10.07 -29.35 -8.60
N SER A 388 -10.24 -30.30 -7.66
CA SER A 388 -10.83 -30.01 -6.34
C SER A 388 -9.84 -29.50 -5.27
N ALA A 389 -8.54 -29.49 -5.59
CA ALA A 389 -7.50 -28.92 -4.74
C ALA A 389 -7.25 -27.47 -5.14
N GLY A 390 -6.81 -26.65 -4.18
CA GLY A 390 -6.54 -25.24 -4.43
C GLY A 390 -5.20 -25.05 -5.15
N ASP A 391 -5.21 -24.31 -6.26
CA ASP A 391 -4.01 -23.96 -7.04
C ASP A 391 -3.63 -22.49 -6.83
N GLY A 392 -2.33 -22.18 -6.77
CA GLY A 392 -1.84 -20.81 -6.56
C GLY A 392 -0.35 -20.66 -6.86
N ALA A 393 0.23 -19.50 -6.52
CA ALA A 393 1.68 -19.26 -6.64
C ALA A 393 2.23 -19.46 -8.07
N VAL A 394 1.47 -19.04 -9.08
CA VAL A 394 1.81 -19.30 -10.48
C VAL A 394 3.08 -18.54 -10.90
N ALA A 395 3.94 -19.19 -11.69
CA ALA A 395 5.13 -18.58 -12.29
C ALA A 395 5.41 -19.16 -13.68
N TRP A 396 5.63 -18.28 -14.67
CA TRP A 396 5.96 -18.67 -16.03
C TRP A 396 7.38 -19.21 -16.12
N ARG A 397 7.53 -20.32 -16.84
CA ARG A 397 8.86 -20.78 -17.26
C ARG A 397 9.44 -19.75 -18.24
N PRO A 398 10.77 -19.49 -18.22
CA PRO A 398 11.37 -18.42 -19.03
C PRO A 398 11.18 -18.54 -20.55
N ASP A 399 10.89 -19.75 -21.05
CA ASP A 399 10.58 -19.98 -22.47
C ASP A 399 9.15 -19.61 -22.87
N GLY A 400 8.26 -19.34 -21.91
CA GLY A 400 6.85 -19.02 -22.14
C GLY A 400 5.98 -20.23 -22.54
N LEU A 401 6.52 -21.45 -22.49
CA LEU A 401 5.81 -22.66 -22.96
C LEU A 401 5.10 -23.42 -21.83
N ALA A 402 5.37 -23.07 -20.58
CA ALA A 402 4.80 -23.73 -19.41
C ALA A 402 4.70 -22.79 -18.21
N ILE A 403 3.84 -23.16 -17.26
CA ILE A 403 3.76 -22.55 -15.94
C ILE A 403 4.10 -23.58 -14.85
N ALA A 404 4.73 -23.11 -13.78
CA ALA A 404 4.78 -23.81 -12.51
C ALA A 404 3.76 -23.19 -11.54
N PHE A 405 3.18 -24.00 -10.66
CA PHE A 405 2.27 -23.54 -9.61
C PHE A 405 2.26 -24.52 -8.43
N VAL A 406 1.67 -24.08 -7.32
CA VAL A 406 1.52 -24.89 -6.11
C VAL A 406 0.08 -25.36 -5.97
N ARG A 407 -0.09 -26.66 -5.73
CA ARG A 407 -1.38 -27.31 -5.43
C ARG A 407 -1.42 -27.74 -3.96
N THR A 408 -2.48 -27.35 -3.28
CA THR A 408 -2.70 -27.61 -1.85
C THR A 408 -3.92 -28.50 -1.64
N ALA A 409 -3.75 -29.60 -0.91
CA ALA A 409 -4.84 -30.54 -0.64
C ALA A 409 -5.95 -29.89 0.21
N PRO A 410 -7.23 -30.28 0.04
CA PRO A 410 -8.36 -29.70 0.79
C PRO A 410 -8.27 -29.88 2.31
N SER A 411 -7.62 -30.94 2.77
CA SER A 411 -7.32 -31.20 4.18
C SER A 411 -5.85 -30.89 4.43
N GLY A 412 -5.54 -29.81 5.14
CA GLY A 412 -4.18 -29.27 5.38
C GLY A 412 -3.16 -30.19 6.09
N ASP A 413 -3.47 -31.47 6.24
CA ASP A 413 -2.58 -32.51 6.80
C ASP A 413 -1.62 -33.11 5.76
N ARG A 414 -1.67 -32.68 4.49
CA ARG A 414 -0.77 -33.16 3.43
C ARG A 414 0.14 -32.05 2.91
N PRO A 415 1.41 -32.37 2.60
CA PRO A 415 2.32 -31.42 1.95
C PRO A 415 1.75 -30.98 0.59
N CYS A 416 2.01 -29.74 0.21
CA CYS A 416 1.68 -29.23 -1.11
C CYS A 416 2.54 -29.85 -2.20
N GLU A 417 2.03 -29.81 -3.43
CA GLU A 417 2.71 -30.28 -4.64
C GLU A 417 3.06 -29.09 -5.52
N ILE A 418 4.28 -29.09 -6.08
CA ILE A 418 4.70 -28.13 -7.09
C ILE A 418 4.50 -28.80 -8.44
N ILE A 419 3.67 -28.19 -9.28
CA ILE A 419 3.19 -28.76 -10.54
C ILE A 419 3.73 -27.93 -11.71
N LEU A 420 4.16 -28.61 -12.76
CA LEU A 420 4.49 -28.03 -14.06
C LEU A 420 3.41 -28.38 -15.07
N LYS A 421 2.90 -27.38 -15.80
CA LYS A 421 1.88 -27.56 -16.83
C LYS A 421 2.25 -26.80 -18.12
N PRO A 422 2.30 -27.47 -19.28
CA PRO A 422 2.41 -26.78 -20.57
C PRO A 422 1.18 -25.91 -20.86
N VAL A 423 1.39 -24.75 -21.49
CA VAL A 423 0.33 -23.75 -21.77
C VAL A 423 0.17 -23.57 -23.28
N PRO A 424 -1.06 -23.47 -23.82
CA PRO A 424 -2.35 -23.49 -23.11
C PRO A 424 -2.87 -24.90 -22.80
N VAL A 425 -2.35 -25.93 -23.46
CA VAL A 425 -2.79 -27.32 -23.32
C VAL A 425 -1.60 -28.23 -23.05
N GLY A 426 -1.79 -29.17 -22.12
CA GLY A 426 -0.81 -30.18 -21.77
C GLY A 426 -1.10 -30.80 -20.41
N ASP A 427 -0.53 -31.98 -20.20
CA ASP A 427 -0.68 -32.74 -18.96
C ASP A 427 0.13 -32.13 -17.82
N GLU A 428 -0.44 -32.20 -16.62
CA GLU A 428 0.21 -31.73 -15.40
C GLU A 428 1.24 -32.76 -14.90
N ARG A 429 2.39 -32.27 -14.45
CA ARG A 429 3.46 -33.10 -13.89
C ARG A 429 3.90 -32.54 -12.53
N VAL A 430 3.84 -33.37 -11.49
CA VAL A 430 4.42 -33.03 -10.19
C VAL A 430 5.95 -33.03 -10.30
N ILE A 431 6.57 -31.89 -9.97
CA ILE A 431 8.02 -31.68 -10.05
C ILE A 431 8.67 -31.49 -8.67
N GLY A 432 7.87 -31.28 -7.62
CA GLY A 432 8.37 -31.13 -6.25
C GLY A 432 7.24 -31.19 -5.22
N ARG A 433 7.62 -31.19 -3.95
CA ARG A 433 6.70 -31.12 -2.81
C ARG A 433 7.19 -30.08 -1.81
N CYS A 434 6.24 -29.47 -1.10
CA CYS A 434 6.50 -28.42 -0.11
C CYS A 434 5.68 -28.67 1.16
N ILE A 435 6.11 -28.15 2.31
CA ILE A 435 5.43 -28.38 3.58
C ILE A 435 4.31 -27.35 3.80
N THR A 436 4.41 -26.14 3.24
CA THR A 436 3.51 -25.01 3.56
C THR A 436 2.50 -24.66 2.46
N ASP A 437 1.24 -24.42 2.84
CA ASP A 437 0.09 -24.16 1.94
C ASP A 437 -0.20 -22.66 1.68
N TYR A 438 0.14 -21.79 2.62
CA TYR A 438 -0.19 -20.36 2.53
C TYR A 438 1.00 -19.50 2.08
N GLY A 439 0.84 -18.94 0.88
CA GLY A 439 1.62 -17.84 0.30
C GLY A 439 2.93 -18.20 -0.39
N THR A 440 3.26 -19.47 -0.61
CA THR A 440 4.46 -19.87 -1.37
C THR A 440 4.60 -19.05 -2.65
N SER A 441 5.80 -18.56 -2.95
CA SER A 441 6.13 -17.81 -4.16
C SER A 441 7.18 -18.58 -4.95
N LEU A 442 7.03 -18.63 -6.27
CA LEU A 442 7.90 -19.35 -7.18
C LEU A 442 8.63 -18.35 -8.08
N SER A 443 9.94 -18.52 -8.23
CA SER A 443 10.74 -17.78 -9.21
C SER A 443 11.62 -18.75 -9.99
N TRP A 444 11.51 -18.72 -11.31
CA TRP A 444 12.33 -19.55 -12.16
C TRP A 444 13.78 -19.06 -12.22
N MET A 445 14.72 -20.00 -12.31
CA MET A 445 16.04 -19.68 -12.81
C MET A 445 15.95 -19.42 -14.33
N PRO A 446 16.77 -18.52 -14.91
CA PRO A 446 16.74 -18.21 -16.35
C PRO A 446 16.97 -19.42 -17.25
N ASP A 447 17.64 -20.46 -16.75
CA ASP A 447 17.89 -21.72 -17.45
C ASP A 447 16.63 -22.59 -17.68
N GLY A 448 15.52 -22.30 -17.00
CA GLY A 448 14.28 -23.08 -17.07
C GLY A 448 14.39 -24.52 -16.53
N ARG A 449 15.49 -24.87 -15.85
CA ARG A 449 15.76 -26.20 -15.28
C ARG A 449 15.60 -26.25 -13.77
N SER A 450 15.65 -25.10 -13.11
CA SER A 450 15.46 -24.99 -11.67
C SER A 450 14.49 -23.88 -11.31
N LEU A 451 13.88 -23.98 -10.14
CA LEU A 451 13.07 -22.92 -9.55
C LEU A 451 13.45 -22.68 -8.10
N VAL A 452 13.31 -21.44 -7.67
CA VAL A 452 13.47 -21.00 -6.28
C VAL A 452 12.08 -20.84 -5.67
N PHE A 453 11.90 -21.36 -4.46
CA PHE A 453 10.66 -21.27 -3.71
C PHE A 453 10.94 -21.18 -2.22
N ARG A 454 9.97 -20.67 -1.46
CA ARG A 454 10.04 -20.68 0.01
C ARG A 454 9.45 -21.98 0.58
N ASP A 455 10.03 -22.49 1.65
CA ASP A 455 9.44 -23.60 2.41
C ASP A 455 9.90 -23.60 3.87
N MET A 456 9.17 -24.34 4.71
CA MET A 456 9.55 -24.57 6.09
C MET A 456 10.53 -25.74 6.18
N PRO A 457 11.65 -25.64 6.93
CA PRO A 457 12.51 -26.79 7.16
C PRO A 457 11.78 -27.83 8.02
N ALA A 458 12.03 -29.12 7.80
CA ALA A 458 11.43 -30.23 8.55
C ALA A 458 11.64 -30.14 10.08
N SER A 459 12.64 -29.38 10.54
CA SER A 459 12.89 -29.10 11.95
C SER A 459 11.95 -28.06 12.59
N GLY A 460 11.03 -27.43 11.83
CA GLY A 460 10.14 -26.37 12.32
C GLY A 460 10.83 -25.05 12.68
N LYS A 461 11.98 -24.77 12.05
CA LYS A 461 12.76 -23.53 12.24
C LYS A 461 12.27 -22.43 11.26
N ALA A 462 12.91 -21.25 11.28
CA ALA A 462 12.63 -20.13 10.37
C ALA A 462 12.52 -20.57 8.89
N ILE A 463 11.55 -20.00 8.17
CA ILE A 463 11.25 -20.28 6.75
C ILE A 463 12.46 -19.92 5.89
N ARG A 464 12.79 -20.74 4.89
CA ARG A 464 13.96 -20.56 4.03
C ARG A 464 13.59 -20.57 2.56
N LEU A 465 14.51 -20.05 1.74
CA LEU A 465 14.47 -20.24 0.30
C LEU A 465 15.18 -21.53 -0.08
N TYR A 466 14.59 -22.27 -1.00
CA TYR A 466 15.05 -23.53 -1.55
C TYR A 466 15.12 -23.46 -3.06
N ARG A 467 16.12 -24.14 -3.64
CA ARG A 467 16.21 -24.40 -5.07
C ARG A 467 15.80 -25.84 -5.35
N LEU A 468 14.82 -25.99 -6.22
CA LEU A 468 14.32 -27.27 -6.76
C LEU A 468 14.89 -27.48 -8.17
N ASP A 469 15.45 -28.65 -8.41
CA ASP A 469 15.79 -29.16 -9.74
C ASP A 469 14.58 -29.86 -10.35
N VAL A 470 14.13 -29.41 -11.54
CA VAL A 470 12.85 -29.80 -12.14
C VAL A 470 12.85 -31.22 -12.72
N GLU A 471 14.02 -31.74 -13.08
CA GLU A 471 14.15 -33.07 -13.68
C GLU A 471 14.29 -34.14 -12.59
N SER A 472 15.16 -33.91 -11.60
CA SER A 472 15.43 -34.87 -10.53
C SER A 472 14.52 -34.74 -9.32
N GLY A 473 13.80 -33.62 -9.16
CA GLY A 473 12.99 -33.33 -7.97
C GLY A 473 13.81 -33.00 -6.72
N LYS A 474 15.13 -32.86 -6.84
CA LYS A 474 16.03 -32.59 -5.70
C LYS A 474 15.88 -31.14 -5.22
N VAL A 475 15.78 -30.98 -3.90
CA VAL A 475 15.61 -29.68 -3.23
C VAL A 475 16.82 -29.40 -2.33
N ARG A 476 17.35 -28.18 -2.36
CA ARG A 476 18.43 -27.72 -1.45
C ARG A 476 18.17 -26.29 -0.95
N PRO A 477 18.48 -25.97 0.31
CA PRO A 477 18.36 -24.60 0.82
C PRO A 477 19.41 -23.69 0.15
N ILE A 478 19.03 -22.44 -0.10
CA ILE A 478 19.93 -21.40 -0.63
C ILE A 478 20.05 -20.18 0.29
N SER A 479 19.09 -19.98 1.20
CA SER A 479 19.18 -18.93 2.22
C SER A 479 19.36 -19.50 3.63
N ASN A 480 19.91 -18.69 4.53
CA ASN A 480 20.15 -19.06 5.92
C ASN A 480 19.73 -17.94 6.90
N PRO A 481 18.42 -17.78 7.14
CA PRO A 481 17.93 -16.71 8.00
C PRO A 481 18.41 -16.87 9.46
N PRO A 482 18.63 -15.77 10.18
CA PRO A 482 18.93 -15.80 11.61
C PRO A 482 17.85 -16.55 12.40
N GLN A 483 18.23 -17.21 13.49
CA GLN A 483 17.30 -18.03 14.28
C GLN A 483 16.13 -17.22 14.88
N ALA A 484 16.33 -15.93 15.15
CA ALA A 484 15.29 -15.03 15.65
C ALA A 484 14.34 -14.49 14.55
N SER A 485 14.62 -14.79 13.28
CA SER A 485 13.78 -14.41 12.14
C SER A 485 12.57 -15.33 12.01
N ILE A 486 11.45 -14.80 11.51
CA ILE A 486 10.33 -15.64 11.05
C ILE A 486 10.75 -16.40 9.78
N GLY A 487 11.53 -15.76 8.90
CA GLY A 487 12.15 -16.39 7.74
C GLY A 487 12.25 -15.51 6.51
N ASP A 488 12.47 -16.17 5.36
CA ASP A 488 12.69 -15.55 4.05
C ASP A 488 11.53 -15.86 3.09
N PHE A 489 11.08 -14.87 2.32
CA PHE A 489 9.84 -14.89 1.53
C PHE A 489 10.01 -14.21 0.16
N GLU A 490 9.09 -14.43 -0.78
CA GLU A 490 8.98 -13.71 -2.07
C GLU A 490 10.29 -13.63 -2.86
N PRO A 491 10.89 -14.77 -3.26
CA PRO A 491 12.10 -14.74 -4.07
C PRO A 491 11.82 -14.20 -5.48
N SER A 492 12.73 -13.38 -6.00
CA SER A 492 12.81 -13.01 -7.41
C SER A 492 14.26 -13.12 -7.90
N VAL A 493 14.46 -13.99 -8.89
CA VAL A 493 15.78 -14.28 -9.48
C VAL A 493 16.08 -13.26 -10.58
N SER A 494 17.31 -12.75 -10.64
CA SER A 494 17.77 -11.85 -11.70
C SER A 494 17.76 -12.54 -13.07
N HIS A 495 17.66 -11.76 -14.15
CA HIS A 495 17.63 -12.30 -15.51
C HIS A 495 18.93 -13.00 -15.89
N ASP A 496 20.07 -12.61 -15.30
CA ASP A 496 21.36 -13.30 -15.40
C ASP A 496 21.49 -14.56 -14.51
N GLY A 497 20.56 -14.75 -13.56
CA GLY A 497 20.52 -15.89 -12.65
C GLY A 497 21.55 -15.88 -11.53
N ARG A 498 22.28 -14.77 -11.35
CA ARG A 498 23.31 -14.63 -10.30
C ARG A 498 22.71 -14.22 -8.96
N PHE A 499 21.70 -13.37 -8.95
CA PHE A 499 21.17 -12.77 -7.74
C PHE A 499 19.74 -13.23 -7.44
N VAL A 500 19.41 -13.26 -6.16
CA VAL A 500 18.04 -13.43 -5.67
C VAL A 500 17.71 -12.27 -4.74
N VAL A 501 16.71 -11.47 -5.10
CA VAL A 501 16.09 -10.54 -4.16
C VAL A 501 14.97 -11.26 -3.42
N PHE A 502 14.83 -11.01 -2.13
CA PHE A 502 13.81 -11.62 -1.29
C PHE A 502 13.48 -10.77 -0.07
N GLN A 503 12.39 -11.08 0.62
CA GLN A 503 12.02 -10.44 1.88
C GLN A 503 12.51 -11.27 3.07
N ARG A 504 13.00 -10.60 4.11
CA ARG A 504 13.28 -11.24 5.41
C ARG A 504 12.41 -10.64 6.50
N SER A 505 11.64 -11.49 7.18
CA SER A 505 10.73 -11.06 8.24
C SER A 505 11.32 -11.27 9.63
N SER A 506 11.48 -10.19 10.39
CA SER A 506 11.89 -10.25 11.80
C SER A 506 10.71 -10.30 12.78
N SER A 507 9.51 -9.92 12.33
CA SER A 507 8.25 -9.92 13.07
C SER A 507 7.09 -9.88 12.08
N LEU A 508 5.86 -10.11 12.55
CA LEU A 508 4.67 -10.23 11.68
C LEU A 508 4.45 -9.04 10.71
N ASP A 509 4.94 -7.84 11.01
CA ASP A 509 4.74 -6.63 10.20
C ASP A 509 6.04 -6.01 9.65
N THR A 510 7.20 -6.60 9.95
CA THR A 510 8.51 -6.03 9.58
C THR A 510 9.21 -6.93 8.56
N PHE A 511 9.26 -6.46 7.31
CA PHE A 511 9.92 -7.13 6.18
C PHE A 511 11.04 -6.26 5.62
N ASP A 512 12.28 -6.74 5.73
CA ASP A 512 13.45 -6.13 5.11
C ASP A 512 13.62 -6.66 3.68
N LEU A 513 14.07 -5.82 2.75
CA LEU A 513 14.43 -6.24 1.39
C LEU A 513 15.90 -6.68 1.37
N MET A 514 16.14 -7.92 0.99
CA MET A 514 17.44 -8.58 1.00
C MET A 514 17.86 -8.97 -0.42
N LEU A 515 19.17 -9.00 -0.64
CA LEU A 515 19.82 -9.48 -1.85
C LEU A 515 20.77 -10.62 -1.47
N LEU A 516 20.71 -11.73 -2.19
CA LEU A 516 21.61 -12.87 -2.10
C LEU A 516 22.37 -13.02 -3.41
N ASP A 517 23.69 -13.06 -3.35
CA ASP A 517 24.56 -13.50 -4.46
C ASP A 517 24.68 -15.03 -4.42
N LEU A 518 24.22 -15.72 -5.47
CA LEU A 518 24.23 -17.19 -5.54
C LEU A 518 25.61 -17.78 -5.82
N GLU A 519 26.57 -16.99 -6.31
CA GLU A 519 27.95 -17.42 -6.54
C GLU A 519 28.77 -17.37 -5.25
N THR A 520 28.66 -16.26 -4.50
CA THR A 520 29.45 -16.05 -3.28
C THR A 520 28.74 -16.51 -2.01
N GLY A 521 27.41 -16.56 -2.02
CA GLY A 521 26.57 -16.78 -0.84
C GLY A 521 26.45 -15.57 0.08
N GLU A 522 26.94 -14.40 -0.34
CA GLU A 522 26.84 -13.17 0.45
C GLU A 522 25.43 -12.59 0.43
N GLU A 523 24.98 -12.13 1.59
CA GLU A 523 23.67 -11.48 1.76
C GLU A 523 23.84 -10.01 2.12
N GLN A 524 23.13 -9.13 1.42
CA GLN A 524 23.10 -7.69 1.65
C GLN A 524 21.66 -7.21 1.90
N ARG A 525 21.46 -6.32 2.87
CA ARG A 525 20.18 -5.64 3.05
C ARG A 525 20.12 -4.39 2.16
N LEU A 526 19.09 -4.30 1.31
CA LEU A 526 18.86 -3.20 0.39
C LEU A 526 17.91 -2.14 0.98
N SER A 527 16.87 -2.58 1.69
CA SER A 527 15.88 -1.69 2.32
C SER A 527 15.46 -2.26 3.68
N ALA A 528 15.18 -1.39 4.64
CA ALA A 528 14.79 -1.77 5.99
C ALA A 528 13.29 -1.51 6.20
N GLY A 529 12.59 -2.51 6.73
CA GLY A 529 11.20 -2.47 7.16
C GLY A 529 10.19 -2.30 6.02
N HIS A 530 8.99 -2.87 6.24
CA HIS A 530 7.79 -2.67 5.42
C HIS A 530 7.99 -2.71 3.90
N SER A 531 8.85 -3.60 3.41
CA SER A 531 9.07 -3.85 1.98
C SER A 531 8.40 -5.17 1.60
N TRP A 532 7.59 -5.16 0.54
CA TRP A 532 6.90 -6.33 0.02
C TRP A 532 7.53 -6.77 -1.32
N SER A 533 6.73 -7.14 -2.32
CA SER A 533 7.21 -7.82 -3.54
C SER A 533 8.23 -6.95 -4.28
N ALA A 534 9.24 -7.60 -4.87
CA ALA A 534 10.29 -6.97 -5.65
C ALA A 534 10.55 -7.75 -6.93
N VAL A 535 10.83 -7.04 -8.02
CA VAL A 535 11.14 -7.60 -9.34
C VAL A 535 12.32 -6.87 -9.96
N TRP A 536 13.08 -7.59 -10.77
CA TRP A 536 14.21 -7.05 -11.53
C TRP A 536 13.72 -6.29 -12.76
N GLU A 537 14.36 -5.15 -13.03
CA GLU A 537 14.21 -4.40 -14.28
C GLU A 537 14.90 -5.11 -15.47
N HIS A 538 14.58 -4.71 -16.71
CA HIS A 538 15.02 -5.31 -17.97
C HIS A 538 16.49 -5.75 -18.02
N ASP A 539 17.39 -4.95 -17.43
CA ASP A 539 18.84 -5.11 -17.54
C ASP A 539 19.53 -5.47 -16.21
N ASP A 540 18.76 -5.93 -15.22
CA ASP A 540 19.21 -6.25 -13.86
C ASP A 540 19.93 -5.09 -13.14
N ARG A 541 19.84 -3.84 -13.65
CA ARG A 541 20.48 -2.67 -13.00
C ARG A 541 19.72 -2.15 -11.80
N GLY A 542 18.42 -2.40 -11.75
CA GLY A 542 17.53 -1.84 -10.77
C GLY A 542 16.47 -2.83 -10.30
N LEU A 543 15.96 -2.57 -9.10
CA LEU A 543 14.88 -3.34 -8.49
C LEU A 543 13.67 -2.44 -8.29
N ILE A 544 12.54 -2.87 -8.84
CA ILE A 544 11.24 -2.26 -8.57
C ILE A 544 10.59 -3.05 -7.44
N TYR A 545 10.18 -2.38 -6.37
CA TYR A 545 9.59 -3.03 -5.22
C TYR A 545 8.47 -2.22 -4.59
N SER A 546 7.49 -2.90 -4.00
CA SER A 546 6.44 -2.26 -3.21
C SER A 546 6.91 -2.07 -1.77
N ALA A 547 6.67 -0.89 -1.20
CA ALA A 547 7.01 -0.63 0.20
C ALA A 547 6.19 0.52 0.79
N ARG A 548 6.11 0.51 2.13
CA ARG A 548 5.60 1.64 2.92
C ARG A 548 6.78 2.39 3.52
N ARG A 549 7.01 3.62 3.06
CA ARG A 549 8.09 4.48 3.56
C ARG A 549 7.51 5.76 4.13
N LYS A 550 7.84 6.09 5.39
CA LYS A 550 7.35 7.30 6.09
C LYS A 550 5.82 7.46 6.05
N GLY A 551 5.09 6.35 6.11
CA GLY A 551 3.62 6.32 6.07
C GLY A 551 3.01 6.18 4.68
N ASP A 552 3.79 6.37 3.62
CA ASP A 552 3.34 6.38 2.22
C ASP A 552 3.59 5.03 1.54
N TYR A 553 2.53 4.46 0.95
CA TYR A 553 2.57 3.21 0.18
C TYR A 553 2.86 3.51 -1.28
N GLY A 554 3.79 2.77 -1.88
CA GLY A 554 4.17 3.02 -3.26
C GLY A 554 5.04 1.95 -3.88
N LEU A 555 5.29 2.15 -5.17
CA LEU A 555 6.32 1.45 -5.94
C LEU A 555 7.60 2.29 -5.89
N TRP A 556 8.70 1.64 -5.57
CA TRP A 556 10.00 2.25 -5.37
C TRP A 556 11.03 1.56 -6.26
N TRP A 557 12.08 2.29 -6.60
CA TRP A 557 13.21 1.80 -7.36
C TRP A 557 14.51 1.99 -6.58
N ILE A 558 15.38 0.99 -6.63
CA ILE A 558 16.72 1.06 -6.02
C ILE A 558 17.76 0.37 -6.92
N ASP A 559 18.95 0.98 -7.00
CA ASP A 559 20.15 0.37 -7.58
C ASP A 559 20.83 -0.49 -6.50
N PRO A 560 20.87 -1.83 -6.63
CA PRO A 560 21.48 -2.72 -5.64
C PRO A 560 23.00 -2.56 -5.54
N SER A 561 23.67 -2.08 -6.60
CA SER A 561 25.13 -1.87 -6.63
C SER A 561 25.58 -0.62 -5.87
N ARG A 562 24.66 0.35 -5.69
CA ARG A 562 24.88 1.60 -4.98
C ARG A 562 23.67 1.89 -4.09
N PRO A 563 23.55 1.21 -2.92
CA PRO A 563 22.41 1.38 -2.04
C PRO A 563 22.34 2.80 -1.47
N GLY A 564 21.60 3.67 -2.17
CA GLY A 564 21.25 5.04 -1.80
C GLY A 564 19.79 5.17 -1.35
N GLU A 565 19.26 6.40 -1.32
CA GLU A 565 17.83 6.59 -1.05
C GLU A 565 16.99 6.11 -2.26
N PRO A 566 16.01 5.20 -2.06
CA PRO A 566 15.18 4.68 -3.15
C PRO A 566 14.30 5.75 -3.79
N HIS A 567 14.12 5.64 -5.10
CA HIS A 567 13.37 6.57 -5.92
C HIS A 567 11.89 6.15 -5.97
N ARG A 568 10.98 7.10 -5.80
CA ARG A 568 9.54 6.84 -5.89
C ARG A 568 9.11 6.78 -7.37
N LEU A 569 8.43 5.71 -7.77
CA LEU A 569 7.90 5.52 -9.12
C LEU A 569 6.42 5.89 -9.26
N SER A 570 5.57 5.52 -8.28
CA SER A 570 4.13 5.74 -8.36
C SER A 570 3.67 7.01 -7.64
N ALA A 571 2.63 7.68 -8.15
CA ALA A 571 2.00 8.82 -7.49
C ALA A 571 0.63 8.42 -6.90
N GLY A 572 0.45 8.66 -5.59
CA GLY A 572 -0.78 8.49 -4.78
C GLY A 572 -1.66 7.27 -5.06
N VAL A 573 -1.31 6.12 -4.48
CA VAL A 573 -2.07 4.87 -4.65
C VAL A 573 -1.97 3.96 -3.41
N SER A 574 -2.98 3.10 -3.35
CA SER A 574 -3.24 1.81 -2.69
C SER A 574 -2.06 0.93 -2.25
N GLN A 575 -2.36 -0.07 -1.40
CA GLN A 575 -1.39 -1.05 -0.95
C GLN A 575 -0.99 -1.98 -2.10
N PHE A 576 0.17 -1.73 -2.72
CA PHE A 576 0.77 -2.63 -3.73
C PHE A 576 1.34 -3.87 -3.05
N ARG A 577 0.95 -5.06 -3.49
CA ARG A 577 1.37 -6.31 -2.83
C ARG A 577 2.30 -7.14 -3.69
N ALA A 578 1.78 -7.75 -4.75
CA ALA A 578 2.55 -8.56 -5.69
C ALA A 578 2.91 -7.78 -6.96
N LEU A 579 4.13 -7.99 -7.45
CA LEU A 579 4.65 -7.44 -8.70
C LEU A 579 5.04 -8.57 -9.65
N SER A 580 4.87 -8.34 -10.95
CA SER A 580 5.39 -9.20 -12.01
C SER A 580 5.87 -8.33 -13.18
N TYR A 581 6.97 -8.71 -13.79
CA TYR A 581 7.62 -7.89 -14.80
C TYR A 581 8.05 -8.72 -16.01
N SER A 582 7.86 -8.17 -17.21
CA SER A 582 8.39 -8.72 -18.45
C SER A 582 9.45 -7.78 -19.00
N ALA A 583 10.70 -8.25 -18.99
CA ALA A 583 11.80 -7.55 -19.63
C ALA A 583 11.54 -7.30 -21.12
N ARG A 584 11.03 -8.29 -21.87
CA ARG A 584 10.87 -8.15 -23.33
C ARG A 584 9.91 -7.04 -23.76
N ARG A 585 8.82 -6.84 -23.00
CA ARG A 585 7.81 -5.80 -23.25
C ARG A 585 8.05 -4.52 -22.45
N ASN A 586 9.05 -4.52 -21.56
CA ASN A 586 9.24 -3.50 -20.52
C ASN A 586 7.95 -3.19 -19.73
N ARG A 587 7.22 -4.25 -19.37
CA ARG A 587 5.88 -4.14 -18.77
C ARG A 587 5.89 -4.59 -17.34
N LEU A 588 5.36 -3.75 -16.46
CA LEU A 588 5.10 -4.05 -15.06
C LEU A 588 3.61 -4.34 -14.88
N VAL A 589 3.31 -5.46 -14.23
CA VAL A 589 1.97 -5.77 -13.70
C VAL A 589 2.06 -5.77 -12.19
N PHE A 590 1.07 -5.16 -11.55
CA PHE A 590 1.03 -5.08 -10.10
C PHE A 590 -0.37 -5.27 -9.56
N GLU A 591 -0.42 -5.90 -8.40
CA GLU A 591 -1.60 -6.02 -7.58
C GLU A 591 -1.78 -4.74 -6.77
N ALA A 592 -2.96 -4.13 -6.88
CA ALA A 592 -3.39 -3.06 -6.00
C ALA A 592 -4.55 -3.57 -5.14
N MET A 593 -4.33 -3.58 -3.83
CA MET A 593 -5.32 -4.01 -2.86
C MET A 593 -6.14 -2.83 -2.37
N GLN A 594 -7.46 -2.93 -2.50
CA GLN A 594 -8.43 -2.06 -1.85
C GLN A 594 -9.05 -2.79 -0.67
N GLU A 595 -8.62 -2.46 0.55
CA GLU A 595 -9.25 -3.01 1.75
C GLU A 595 -10.45 -2.16 2.16
N ARG A 596 -11.64 -2.74 2.22
CA ARG A 596 -12.83 -2.14 2.82
C ARG A 596 -13.07 -2.83 4.16
N ASN A 597 -12.86 -2.09 5.24
CA ASN A 597 -13.23 -2.57 6.56
C ASN A 597 -14.56 -1.92 6.96
N SER A 598 -15.57 -2.75 7.17
CA SER A 598 -16.91 -2.34 7.59
C SER A 598 -17.21 -2.96 8.96
N LEU A 599 -18.09 -2.32 9.71
CA LEU A 599 -18.71 -2.95 10.88
C LEU A 599 -20.09 -3.45 10.50
N LEU A 600 -20.36 -4.70 10.83
CA LEU A 600 -21.67 -5.31 10.65
C LEU A 600 -22.29 -5.59 12.02
N GLN A 601 -23.60 -5.59 12.10
CA GLN A 601 -24.35 -5.93 13.30
C GLN A 601 -25.29 -7.11 13.07
N LEU A 602 -25.40 -7.96 14.09
CA LEU A 602 -26.34 -9.07 14.19
C LEU A 602 -27.17 -8.97 15.48
N PRO A 603 -28.43 -9.41 15.45
CA PRO A 603 -29.26 -9.51 16.66
C PRO A 603 -28.85 -10.70 17.54
N LYS A 604 -29.28 -10.70 18.81
CA LYS A 604 -28.95 -11.72 19.82
C LYS A 604 -29.36 -13.14 19.42
N ASP A 605 -30.49 -13.26 18.73
CA ASP A 605 -31.13 -14.49 18.29
C ASP A 605 -30.73 -14.91 16.87
N ALA A 606 -29.72 -14.25 16.27
CA ALA A 606 -29.24 -14.57 14.94
C ALA A 606 -28.97 -16.07 14.75
N SER A 607 -29.38 -16.56 13.59
CA SER A 607 -29.15 -17.90 13.05
C SER A 607 -28.30 -17.80 11.77
N PRO A 608 -27.77 -18.91 11.23
CA PRO A 608 -27.01 -18.90 9.98
C PRO A 608 -27.70 -18.22 8.79
N ASP A 609 -29.03 -18.18 8.78
CA ASP A 609 -29.83 -17.54 7.72
C ASP A 609 -30.07 -16.04 7.97
N THR A 610 -29.63 -15.51 9.12
CA THR A 610 -29.79 -14.10 9.48
C THR A 610 -28.72 -13.27 8.77
N ALA A 611 -29.14 -12.47 7.79
CA ALA A 611 -28.24 -11.56 7.10
C ALA A 611 -27.74 -10.44 8.03
N PRO A 612 -26.41 -10.23 8.17
CA PRO A 612 -25.88 -9.12 8.93
C PRO A 612 -26.16 -7.78 8.25
N THR A 613 -26.36 -6.72 9.03
CA THR A 613 -26.63 -5.36 8.51
C THR A 613 -25.44 -4.42 8.76
N SER A 614 -25.27 -3.39 7.93
CA SER A 614 -24.18 -2.41 8.10
C SER A 614 -24.38 -1.58 9.37
N PHE A 615 -23.29 -1.32 10.09
CA PHE A 615 -23.24 -0.41 11.22
C PHE A 615 -22.69 0.96 10.77
N PRO A 616 -23.50 2.04 10.82
CA PRO A 616 -23.16 3.34 10.25
C PRO A 616 -22.19 4.10 11.16
N ALA A 617 -20.87 3.90 10.99
CA ALA A 617 -19.85 4.64 11.75
C ALA A 617 -18.43 4.65 11.16
N VAL A 618 -18.15 3.85 10.12
CA VAL A 618 -16.77 3.50 9.75
C VAL A 618 -16.54 3.67 8.26
N ARG A 619 -15.57 4.53 7.90
CA ARG A 619 -15.07 4.67 6.52
C ARG A 619 -14.38 3.40 6.03
N PRO A 620 -14.57 2.92 4.77
CA PRO A 620 -13.92 1.75 4.22
C PRO A 620 -12.55 2.26 3.75
N GLY A 621 -11.59 1.38 3.42
CA GLY A 621 -10.25 1.87 3.07
C GLY A 621 -9.33 2.10 4.27
N VAL A 622 -9.80 1.88 5.50
CA VAL A 622 -9.03 2.18 6.71
C VAL A 622 -9.00 0.99 7.65
N PHE A 623 -7.80 0.59 8.11
CA PHE A 623 -7.60 -0.42 9.15
C PHE A 623 -8.49 -0.13 10.37
N THR A 624 -9.61 -0.84 10.49
CA THR A 624 -10.52 -0.75 11.64
C THR A 624 -10.44 -2.06 12.41
N ARG A 625 -10.04 -1.99 13.68
CA ARG A 625 -9.77 -3.16 14.52
C ARG A 625 -10.14 -2.90 15.99
N PHE A 626 -10.26 -3.99 16.75
CA PHE A 626 -10.51 -3.99 18.20
C PHE A 626 -11.78 -3.24 18.60
N VAL A 627 -12.90 -3.75 18.10
CA VAL A 627 -14.22 -3.18 18.35
C VAL A 627 -14.67 -3.56 19.77
N ALA A 628 -15.29 -2.62 20.48
CA ALA A 628 -15.99 -2.86 21.74
C ALA A 628 -17.20 -1.93 21.85
N GLU A 629 -18.32 -2.41 22.38
CA GLU A 629 -19.46 -1.56 22.72
C GLU A 629 -19.52 -1.33 24.24
N ALA A 630 -19.70 -0.08 24.65
CA ALA A 630 -19.95 0.26 26.04
C ALA A 630 -21.40 -0.08 26.44
N ASN A 631 -21.67 -0.16 27.74
CA ASN A 631 -23.04 -0.25 28.27
C ASN A 631 -23.93 0.95 27.87
N THR A 632 -23.35 2.06 27.42
CA THR A 632 -24.10 3.21 26.88
C THR A 632 -24.55 3.03 25.43
N GLY A 633 -24.05 2.02 24.72
CA GLY A 633 -24.25 1.83 23.27
C GLY A 633 -23.19 2.53 22.40
N ASP A 634 -22.15 3.11 23.00
CA ASP A 634 -21.05 3.73 22.28
C ASP A 634 -20.09 2.67 21.77
N VAL A 635 -19.71 2.74 20.49
CA VAL A 635 -18.77 1.82 19.87
C VAL A 635 -17.37 2.43 19.85
N LEU A 636 -16.41 1.70 20.39
CA LEU A 636 -14.99 2.02 20.45
C LEU A 636 -14.24 1.13 19.45
N PHE A 637 -13.29 1.72 18.73
CA PHE A 637 -12.44 0.98 17.78
C PHE A 637 -11.15 1.76 17.49
N VAL A 638 -10.13 1.07 16.98
CA VAL A 638 -8.94 1.69 16.40
C VAL A 638 -9.18 1.92 14.91
N SER A 639 -8.83 3.10 14.40
CA SER A 639 -8.92 3.41 12.96
C SER A 639 -7.80 4.32 12.47
N GLY A 640 -7.22 3.97 11.32
CA GLY A 640 -6.20 4.75 10.61
C GLY A 640 -6.69 5.99 9.84
N ARG A 641 -7.96 6.40 10.02
CA ARG A 641 -8.66 7.28 9.05
C ARG A 641 -8.18 8.73 9.05
N SER A 642 -7.36 9.07 10.05
CA SER A 642 -6.63 10.33 10.19
C SER A 642 -5.20 10.27 9.64
N GLY A 643 -4.82 9.19 8.93
CA GLY A 643 -3.47 8.94 8.42
C GLY A 643 -2.56 8.15 9.38
N HIS A 644 -2.99 7.93 10.62
CA HIS A 644 -2.31 7.11 11.63
C HIS A 644 -3.35 6.34 12.45
N ASP A 645 -2.96 5.20 13.05
CA ASP A 645 -3.82 4.47 13.98
C ASP A 645 -4.16 5.35 15.17
N GLU A 646 -5.45 5.56 15.41
CA GLU A 646 -5.96 6.33 16.53
C GLU A 646 -7.17 5.62 17.14
N ILE A 647 -7.52 5.96 18.37
CA ILE A 647 -8.74 5.50 19.04
C ILE A 647 -9.91 6.40 18.63
N TRP A 648 -11.01 5.78 18.24
CA TRP A 648 -12.24 6.44 17.81
C TRP A 648 -13.44 5.95 18.62
N ILE A 649 -14.39 6.85 18.84
CA ILE A 649 -15.67 6.53 19.46
C ILE A 649 -16.79 6.97 18.53
N ALA A 650 -17.67 6.04 18.20
CA ALA A 650 -18.95 6.28 17.56
C ALA A 650 -20.06 6.22 18.61
N PRO A 651 -20.62 7.37 19.03
CA PRO A 651 -21.82 7.36 19.85
C PRO A 651 -22.97 6.70 19.08
N ALA A 652 -23.89 6.05 19.78
CA ALA A 652 -25.02 5.36 19.16
C ALA A 652 -25.76 6.27 18.15
N GLY A 653 -25.80 5.86 16.88
CA GLY A 653 -26.48 6.59 15.81
C GLY A 653 -25.81 7.92 15.38
N GLN A 654 -24.57 8.19 15.81
CA GLN A 654 -23.83 9.40 15.46
C GLN A 654 -22.51 9.08 14.75
N PRO A 655 -21.98 10.01 13.92
CA PRO A 655 -20.67 9.85 13.31
C PRO A 655 -19.54 9.67 14.34
N ALA A 656 -18.57 8.83 13.99
CA ALA A 656 -17.39 8.60 14.81
C ALA A 656 -16.56 9.86 15.02
N LYS A 657 -16.03 10.03 16.23
CA LYS A 657 -15.13 11.12 16.60
C LYS A 657 -13.79 10.55 17.06
N GLN A 658 -12.71 11.14 16.58
CA GLN A 658 -11.35 10.82 17.00
C GLN A 658 -11.17 11.18 18.49
N ARG A 659 -10.46 10.36 19.25
CA ARG A 659 -10.17 10.61 20.67
C ARG A 659 -8.70 10.84 20.97
N THR A 660 -7.82 10.25 20.19
CA THR A 660 -6.38 10.38 20.34
C THR A 660 -5.78 11.10 19.14
N ARG A 661 -4.67 11.82 19.35
CA ARG A 661 -3.85 12.43 18.29
C ARG A 661 -2.39 12.12 18.56
N PHE A 662 -2.07 10.84 18.71
CA PHE A 662 -0.77 10.40 19.21
C PHE A 662 0.07 9.79 18.09
N THR A 663 0.85 10.63 17.42
CA THR A 663 1.81 10.19 16.40
C THR A 663 2.82 9.19 16.97
N GLY A 664 3.04 8.07 16.27
CA GLY A 664 4.03 7.05 16.64
C GLY A 664 3.55 6.00 17.64
N TRP A 665 2.25 5.98 17.97
CA TRP A 665 1.66 4.93 18.79
C TRP A 665 1.07 3.82 17.91
N ARG A 666 1.15 2.58 18.40
CA ARG A 666 0.23 1.51 17.99
C ARG A 666 -0.67 1.16 19.16
N PHE A 667 -1.96 1.02 18.87
CA PHE A 667 -2.97 0.64 19.85
C PHE A 667 -3.38 -0.81 19.62
N GLU A 668 -3.50 -1.56 20.71
CA GLU A 668 -4.01 -2.92 20.76
C GLU A 668 -4.98 -3.10 21.93
N ASP A 669 -5.83 -4.12 21.83
CA ASP A 669 -6.68 -4.64 22.91
C ASP A 669 -7.44 -3.58 23.72
N LEU A 670 -8.45 -3.00 23.09
CA LEU A 670 -9.32 -1.98 23.69
C LEU A 670 -10.36 -2.61 24.63
N SER A 671 -10.64 -1.96 25.76
CA SER A 671 -11.64 -2.42 26.73
C SER A 671 -12.30 -1.24 27.45
N TRP A 672 -13.63 -1.19 27.42
CA TRP A 672 -14.41 -0.23 28.19
C TRP A 672 -14.45 -0.60 29.66
N SER A 673 -14.33 0.38 30.54
CA SER A 673 -14.79 0.20 31.91
C SER A 673 -16.30 -0.05 31.93
N PRO A 674 -16.85 -0.82 32.90
CA PRO A 674 -18.27 -1.15 32.92
C PRO A 674 -19.20 0.07 32.98
N ASP A 675 -18.75 1.17 33.56
CA ASP A 675 -19.47 2.45 33.62
C ASP A 675 -19.32 3.30 32.34
N GLY A 676 -18.44 2.92 31.42
CA GLY A 676 -18.15 3.66 30.20
C GLY A 676 -17.34 4.94 30.42
N SER A 677 -16.76 5.18 31.59
CA SER A 677 -16.00 6.41 31.89
C SER A 677 -14.54 6.34 31.40
N TRP A 678 -13.99 5.14 31.32
CA TRP A 678 -12.59 4.87 31.02
C TRP A 678 -12.42 3.86 29.90
N ILE A 679 -11.31 4.01 29.19
CA ILE A 679 -10.87 3.09 28.16
C ILE A 679 -9.50 2.55 28.58
N ALA A 680 -9.42 1.24 28.76
CA ALA A 680 -8.16 0.53 28.90
C ALA A 680 -7.67 0.08 27.53
N PHE A 681 -6.38 0.22 27.28
CA PHE A 681 -5.77 -0.20 26.03
C PHE A 681 -4.30 -0.58 26.23
N VAL A 682 -3.78 -1.37 25.30
CA VAL A 682 -2.37 -1.68 25.17
C VAL A 682 -1.75 -0.71 24.16
N GLY A 683 -0.68 -0.02 24.56
CA GLY A 683 0.00 0.99 23.76
C GLY A 683 1.46 0.64 23.52
N LEU A 684 1.92 0.74 22.26
CA LEU A 684 3.33 0.61 21.89
C LEU A 684 3.85 1.96 21.39
N ARG A 685 4.91 2.47 22.02
CA ARG A 685 5.50 3.79 21.70
C ARG A 685 6.98 3.76 21.29
N ASN A 686 7.72 2.67 21.56
CA ASN A 686 9.10 2.32 21.11
C ASN A 686 9.70 1.28 22.09
N GLY A 687 9.11 0.08 22.15
CA GLY A 687 9.48 -0.94 23.13
C GLY A 687 8.37 -1.96 23.35
N SER A 688 8.37 -2.63 24.51
CA SER A 688 7.36 -3.61 24.89
C SER A 688 5.96 -2.97 25.05
N PRO A 689 4.87 -3.69 24.71
CA PRO A 689 3.50 -3.22 24.91
C PRO A 689 3.18 -2.99 26.39
N ASP A 690 2.71 -1.80 26.75
CA ASP A 690 2.26 -1.47 28.12
C ASP A 690 0.75 -1.20 28.19
N LEU A 691 0.17 -1.30 29.39
CA LEU A 691 -1.21 -0.94 29.68
C LEU A 691 -1.38 0.56 29.97
N TYR A 692 -2.41 1.15 29.39
CA TYR A 692 -2.78 2.55 29.57
C TYR A 692 -4.28 2.71 29.85
N LEU A 693 -4.63 3.81 30.52
CA LEU A 693 -5.99 4.31 30.66
C LEU A 693 -6.14 5.68 30.02
N ILE A 694 -7.26 5.91 29.38
CA ILE A 694 -7.69 7.25 28.94
C ILE A 694 -9.16 7.46 29.29
N ARG A 695 -9.54 8.70 29.57
CA ARG A 695 -10.96 9.04 29.80
C ARG A 695 -11.73 8.94 28.49
N ARG A 696 -13.04 8.63 28.58
CA ARG A 696 -13.97 8.64 27.44
C ARG A 696 -13.89 9.91 26.60
N ASP A 697 -13.75 11.05 27.25
CA ASP A 697 -13.69 12.37 26.60
C ASP A 697 -12.32 12.70 26.01
N GLY A 698 -11.34 11.80 26.14
CA GLY A 698 -9.96 11.97 25.71
C GLY A 698 -9.05 12.52 26.81
N GLY A 699 -7.94 13.13 26.41
CA GLY A 699 -6.88 13.63 27.30
C GLY A 699 -5.61 12.80 27.25
N GLU A 700 -4.66 13.12 28.13
CA GLU A 700 -3.39 12.39 28.23
C GLU A 700 -3.60 10.98 28.82
N PRO A 701 -3.09 9.91 28.17
CA PRO A 701 -3.17 8.56 28.71
C PRO A 701 -2.33 8.40 29.97
N VAL A 702 -2.89 7.70 30.96
CA VAL A 702 -2.20 7.29 32.18
C VAL A 702 -1.59 5.91 31.95
N ARG A 703 -0.25 5.81 32.03
CA ARG A 703 0.47 4.54 31.94
C ARG A 703 0.33 3.75 33.24
N LEU A 704 -0.10 2.49 33.16
CA LEU A 704 -0.27 1.60 34.33
C LEU A 704 0.91 0.65 34.55
N THR A 705 1.52 0.13 33.47
CA THR A 705 2.67 -0.80 33.53
C THR A 705 3.90 -0.19 32.88
N ASN A 706 5.09 -0.59 33.31
CA ASN A 706 6.35 -0.03 32.80
C ASN A 706 7.58 -0.96 32.88
N ASP A 707 7.36 -2.25 33.02
CA ASP A 707 8.39 -3.23 33.40
C ASP A 707 9.09 -3.93 32.23
N ALA A 708 9.04 -3.34 31.02
CA ALA A 708 9.66 -3.84 29.79
C ALA A 708 9.25 -5.26 29.37
N VAL A 709 8.19 -5.79 29.97
CA VAL A 709 7.52 -7.03 29.60
C VAL A 709 6.28 -6.66 28.78
N GLU A 710 5.80 -7.58 27.94
CA GLU A 710 4.57 -7.36 27.19
C GLU A 710 3.33 -7.62 28.04
N GLU A 711 2.37 -6.69 27.94
CA GLU A 711 1.02 -6.85 28.45
C GLU A 711 -0.02 -6.91 27.32
N ILE A 712 -1.01 -7.77 27.51
CA ILE A 712 -2.08 -8.00 26.52
C ILE A 712 -3.45 -8.13 27.17
N MET A 713 -4.50 -7.91 26.38
CA MET A 713 -5.88 -8.28 26.70
C MET A 713 -6.42 -7.79 28.04
N PRO A 714 -6.47 -6.46 28.30
CA PRO A 714 -7.13 -5.94 29.48
C PRO A 714 -8.62 -6.29 29.52
N ALA A 715 -9.09 -6.83 30.64
CA ALA A 715 -10.49 -7.13 30.90
C ALA A 715 -10.89 -6.61 32.28
N TRP A 716 -11.95 -5.80 32.33
CA TRP A 716 -12.47 -5.26 33.58
C TRP A 716 -13.31 -6.29 34.33
N SER A 717 -13.23 -6.28 35.66
CA SER A 717 -14.24 -6.89 36.50
C SER A 717 -15.60 -6.20 36.31
N PRO A 718 -16.73 -6.89 36.49
CA PRO A 718 -18.06 -6.29 36.31
C PRO A 718 -18.35 -5.07 37.19
N ASP A 719 -17.69 -4.97 38.35
CA ASP A 719 -17.78 -3.85 39.28
C ASP A 719 -16.85 -2.67 38.93
N GLY A 720 -15.98 -2.82 37.93
CA GLY A 720 -15.02 -1.80 37.49
C GLY A 720 -13.85 -1.56 38.44
N GLN A 721 -13.65 -2.38 39.48
CA GLN A 721 -12.61 -2.16 40.49
C GLN A 721 -11.29 -2.87 40.17
N THR A 722 -11.32 -3.90 39.32
CA THR A 722 -10.15 -4.73 39.01
C THR A 722 -9.94 -4.82 37.50
N LEU A 723 -8.70 -4.68 37.06
CA LEU A 723 -8.28 -4.97 35.69
C LEU A 723 -7.50 -6.28 35.65
N TYR A 724 -7.94 -7.23 34.84
CA TYR A 724 -7.22 -8.46 34.51
C TYR A 724 -6.47 -8.29 33.19
N PHE A 725 -5.29 -8.90 33.07
CA PHE A 725 -4.48 -8.82 31.85
C PHE A 725 -3.50 -10.00 31.76
N GLY A 726 -3.09 -10.34 30.54
CA GLY A 726 -2.02 -11.32 30.31
C GLY A 726 -0.66 -10.65 30.43
N SER A 727 0.29 -11.29 31.13
CA SER A 727 1.68 -10.84 31.16
C SER A 727 2.64 -12.02 31.24
N ARG A 728 3.81 -11.88 30.61
CA ARG A 728 4.93 -12.84 30.71
C ARG A 728 5.85 -12.55 31.89
N ARG A 729 5.46 -11.67 32.81
CA ARG A 729 6.27 -11.36 34.00
C ARG A 729 6.54 -12.65 34.78
N GLY A 730 7.82 -12.94 35.01
CA GLY A 730 8.26 -14.20 35.60
C GLY A 730 8.41 -15.37 34.61
N GLY A 731 8.66 -15.08 33.32
CA GLY A 731 9.19 -16.03 32.33
C GLY A 731 8.16 -16.94 31.64
N ALA A 732 6.88 -16.84 32.00
CA ALA A 732 5.79 -17.61 31.38
C ALA A 732 4.50 -16.80 31.42
N TRP A 733 3.59 -17.07 30.48
CA TRP A 733 2.26 -16.45 30.48
C TRP A 733 1.49 -16.77 31.75
N ARG A 734 0.94 -15.72 32.37
CA ARG A 734 -0.04 -15.80 33.46
C ARG A 734 -1.07 -14.70 33.28
N ILE A 735 -2.24 -14.90 33.89
CA ILE A 735 -3.19 -13.81 34.10
C ILE A 735 -2.82 -13.08 35.38
N TRP A 736 -2.72 -11.77 35.28
CA TRP A 736 -2.49 -10.83 36.37
C TRP A 736 -3.76 -10.04 36.64
N ARG A 737 -3.88 -9.53 37.86
CA ARG A 737 -4.92 -8.58 38.25
C ARG A 737 -4.31 -7.37 38.94
N MET A 738 -4.93 -6.20 38.81
CA MET A 738 -4.58 -5.00 39.58
C MET A 738 -5.80 -4.11 39.84
N ASP A 739 -5.71 -3.27 40.88
CA ASP A 739 -6.52 -2.06 41.01
C ASP A 739 -5.91 -0.98 40.09
N PRO A 740 -6.65 -0.48 39.07
CA PRO A 740 -6.14 0.53 38.17
C PRO A 740 -5.81 1.88 38.84
N ALA A 741 -6.44 2.19 39.98
CA ALA A 741 -6.08 3.36 40.79
C ALA A 741 -4.77 3.15 41.57
N GLN A 742 -4.34 1.89 41.73
CA GLN A 742 -3.11 1.51 42.42
C GLN A 742 -2.32 0.48 41.58
N PRO A 743 -1.68 0.87 40.46
CA PRO A 743 -1.06 -0.10 39.53
C PRO A 743 0.00 -1.01 40.15
N ARG A 744 0.65 -0.57 41.24
CA ARG A 744 1.61 -1.37 42.03
C ARG A 744 0.98 -2.59 42.73
N SER A 745 -0.36 -2.68 42.78
CA SER A 745 -1.08 -3.83 43.31
C SER A 745 -1.05 -5.06 42.40
N ALA A 746 -0.46 -4.97 41.21
CA ALA A 746 -0.42 -6.05 40.22
C ALA A 746 0.20 -7.35 40.76
N HIS A 747 -0.54 -8.46 40.71
CA HIS A 747 -0.08 -9.80 41.07
C HIS A 747 -0.73 -10.90 40.21
N PRO A 748 -0.10 -12.07 40.03
CA PRO A 748 -0.66 -13.14 39.21
C PRO A 748 -1.81 -13.85 39.93
N VAL A 749 -2.85 -14.24 39.18
CA VAL A 749 -4.00 -15.01 39.68
C VAL A 749 -4.07 -16.44 39.15
N THR A 750 -3.32 -16.76 38.09
CA THR A 750 -3.19 -18.12 37.55
C THR A 750 -1.77 -18.64 37.71
N ASP A 751 -1.64 -19.96 37.62
CA ASP A 751 -0.37 -20.62 37.33
C ASP A 751 0.08 -20.33 35.87
N ALA A 752 1.23 -20.88 35.47
CA ALA A 752 1.77 -20.68 34.12
C ALA A 752 0.90 -21.35 33.04
N GLY A 753 0.67 -20.64 31.93
CA GLY A 753 -0.03 -21.14 30.73
C GLY A 753 -1.17 -20.24 30.24
N PRO A 754 -2.14 -19.86 31.09
CA PRO A 754 -3.21 -18.94 30.71
C PRO A 754 -2.69 -17.55 30.29
N TRP A 755 -3.22 -17.01 29.20
CA TRP A 755 -2.71 -15.76 28.60
C TRP A 755 -3.80 -14.76 28.18
N ARG A 756 -5.05 -15.20 28.05
CA ARG A 756 -6.24 -14.33 27.99
C ARG A 756 -7.31 -14.84 28.92
N ALA A 757 -7.97 -13.93 29.62
CA ALA A 757 -9.09 -14.23 30.50
C ALA A 757 -10.21 -13.20 30.43
N VAL A 758 -11.43 -13.65 30.75
CA VAL A 758 -12.63 -12.82 30.83
C VAL A 758 -13.37 -13.20 32.12
N PRO A 759 -13.61 -12.26 33.05
CA PRO A 759 -14.41 -12.54 34.24
C PRO A 759 -15.87 -12.78 33.86
N SER A 760 -16.55 -13.65 34.62
CA SER A 760 -17.99 -13.86 34.45
C SER A 760 -18.76 -12.57 34.74
N ALA A 761 -19.94 -12.40 34.14
CA ALA A 761 -20.78 -11.21 34.35
C ALA A 761 -21.16 -10.96 35.83
N ASN A 762 -21.14 -12.01 36.67
CA ASN A 762 -21.39 -11.93 38.11
C ASN A 762 -20.11 -11.82 38.97
N GLY A 763 -18.92 -11.80 38.36
CA GLY A 763 -17.62 -11.68 39.03
C GLY A 763 -17.17 -12.91 39.83
N ARG A 764 -17.91 -14.02 39.79
CA ARG A 764 -17.61 -15.23 40.58
C ARG A 764 -16.62 -16.20 39.94
N SER A 765 -16.41 -16.09 38.63
CA SER A 765 -15.57 -17.02 37.88
C SER A 765 -14.67 -16.28 36.90
N LEU A 766 -13.60 -16.94 36.50
CA LEU A 766 -12.73 -16.52 35.42
C LEU A 766 -12.74 -17.56 34.31
N TYR A 767 -13.07 -17.13 33.10
CA TYR A 767 -12.91 -17.93 31.88
C TYR A 767 -11.56 -17.61 31.26
N TYR A 768 -10.84 -18.61 30.74
CA TYR A 768 -9.54 -18.39 30.13
C TYR A 768 -9.17 -19.44 29.09
N VAL A 769 -8.21 -19.08 28.24
CA VAL A 769 -7.56 -19.97 27.27
C VAL A 769 -6.08 -20.13 27.63
N VAL A 770 -5.52 -21.29 27.28
CA VAL A 770 -4.14 -21.67 27.59
C VAL A 770 -3.35 -21.74 26.29
N ASP A 771 -2.11 -21.25 26.32
CA ASP A 771 -1.24 -21.24 25.15
C ASP A 771 -1.06 -22.66 24.57
N GLY A 772 -1.15 -22.78 23.24
CA GLY A 772 -1.05 -24.04 22.50
C GLY A 772 -2.17 -25.08 22.74
N GLN A 773 -3.15 -24.80 23.61
CA GLN A 773 -4.21 -25.76 23.96
C GLN A 773 -5.58 -25.33 23.44
N ARG A 774 -6.36 -26.29 22.95
CA ARG A 774 -7.74 -26.06 22.53
C ARG A 774 -8.66 -25.79 23.74
N GLY A 775 -9.72 -25.04 23.47
CA GLY A 775 -10.87 -24.89 24.36
C GLY A 775 -10.79 -23.78 25.42
N ILE A 776 -11.96 -23.40 25.92
CA ILE A 776 -12.17 -22.40 26.97
C ILE A 776 -12.41 -23.10 28.30
N ARG A 777 -11.62 -22.73 29.31
CA ARG A 777 -11.69 -23.24 30.68
C ARG A 777 -12.35 -22.24 31.61
N ARG A 778 -12.89 -22.72 32.72
CA ARG A 778 -13.45 -21.91 33.82
C ARG A 778 -12.86 -22.37 35.14
N ARG A 779 -12.57 -21.40 36.02
CA ARG A 779 -12.26 -21.63 37.43
C ARG A 779 -12.93 -20.55 38.28
N ASP A 780 -13.34 -20.91 39.50
CA ASP A 780 -14.09 -20.00 40.38
C ASP A 780 -13.15 -19.21 41.29
N PHE A 781 -13.56 -18.02 41.71
CA PHE A 781 -12.85 -17.26 42.74
C PHE A 781 -13.23 -17.77 44.13
N GLY A 782 -12.22 -17.96 44.98
CA GLY A 782 -12.38 -18.18 46.41
C GLY A 782 -12.67 -16.87 47.15
N ALA A 783 -12.99 -16.98 48.44
CA ALA A 783 -13.28 -15.82 49.29
C ALA A 783 -12.08 -14.84 49.45
N ASP A 784 -10.85 -15.32 49.19
CA ASP A 784 -9.63 -14.53 49.20
C ASP A 784 -9.34 -13.83 47.85
N GLY A 785 -10.24 -13.99 46.86
CA GLY A 785 -10.08 -13.42 45.52
C GLY A 785 -9.03 -14.11 44.66
N ARG A 786 -8.51 -15.27 45.08
CA ARG A 786 -7.68 -16.15 44.25
C ARG A 786 -8.57 -17.20 43.58
N LEU A 787 -8.14 -17.72 42.44
CA LEU A 787 -8.88 -18.79 41.80
C LEU A 787 -8.76 -20.08 42.64
N SER A 788 -9.90 -20.66 42.99
CA SER A 788 -10.04 -21.87 43.81
C SER A 788 -10.94 -22.90 43.11
N GLY A 789 -10.91 -24.14 43.58
CA GLY A 789 -11.70 -25.24 42.99
C GLY A 789 -11.09 -25.82 41.69
N PRO A 790 -11.71 -26.87 41.14
CA PRO A 790 -11.22 -27.54 39.95
C PRO A 790 -11.40 -26.70 38.69
N GLU A 791 -10.44 -26.78 37.78
CA GLU A 791 -10.59 -26.27 36.43
C GLU A 791 -11.62 -27.11 35.67
N THR A 792 -12.56 -26.45 34.99
CA THR A 792 -13.58 -27.11 34.16
C THR A 792 -13.43 -26.68 32.70
N MET A 793 -13.40 -27.66 31.78
CA MET A 793 -13.48 -27.40 30.34
C MET A 793 -14.93 -27.08 29.96
N VAL A 794 -15.19 -25.85 29.51
CA VAL A 794 -16.55 -25.40 29.16
C VAL A 794 -16.82 -25.56 27.66
N VAL A 795 -15.84 -25.20 26.83
CA VAL A 795 -15.91 -25.36 25.37
C VAL A 795 -14.65 -26.08 24.89
N GLN A 796 -14.78 -27.17 24.14
CA GLN A 796 -13.64 -28.00 23.75
C GLN A 796 -12.95 -27.55 22.44
N ASP A 797 -13.69 -26.95 21.52
CA ASP A 797 -13.29 -26.86 20.11
C ASP A 797 -12.66 -25.51 19.69
N VAL A 798 -12.35 -24.62 20.63
CA VAL A 798 -11.70 -23.35 20.28
C VAL A 798 -10.26 -23.61 19.87
N HIS A 799 -9.88 -23.23 18.65
CA HIS A 799 -8.52 -23.37 18.16
C HIS A 799 -7.57 -22.44 18.93
N PRO A 800 -6.31 -22.82 19.24
CA PRO A 800 -5.40 -21.96 20.00
C PRO A 800 -5.12 -20.60 19.33
N SER A 801 -5.23 -20.52 18.00
CA SER A 801 -5.08 -19.27 17.26
C SER A 801 -6.31 -18.35 17.32
N ASP A 802 -7.47 -18.83 17.77
CA ASP A 802 -8.70 -18.04 17.96
C ASP A 802 -8.82 -17.49 19.39
N TRP A 803 -7.67 -17.31 20.04
CA TRP A 803 -7.56 -16.76 21.38
C TRP A 803 -8.30 -15.42 21.55
N ARG A 804 -8.47 -14.61 20.49
CA ARG A 804 -9.24 -13.35 20.53
C ARG A 804 -10.75 -13.51 20.30
N ASN A 805 -11.15 -14.57 19.62
CA ASN A 805 -12.46 -14.72 19.00
C ASN A 805 -13.44 -15.48 19.90
N TRP A 806 -13.56 -15.01 21.14
CA TRP A 806 -14.57 -15.47 22.09
C TRP A 806 -14.89 -14.39 23.12
N ALA A 807 -16.14 -14.40 23.59
CA ALA A 807 -16.67 -13.47 24.57
C ALA A 807 -17.73 -14.14 25.46
N VAL A 808 -17.89 -13.65 26.68
CA VAL A 808 -18.77 -14.22 27.70
C VAL A 808 -19.86 -13.22 28.05
N THR A 809 -21.11 -13.69 28.07
CA THR A 809 -22.29 -12.96 28.57
C THR A 809 -22.78 -13.59 29.88
N SER A 810 -23.87 -13.06 30.44
CA SER A 810 -24.50 -13.67 31.62
C SER A 810 -25.10 -15.06 31.34
N ASP A 811 -25.50 -15.34 30.10
CA ASP A 811 -26.26 -16.54 29.70
C ASP A 811 -25.53 -17.42 28.68
N ALA A 812 -24.47 -16.94 28.02
CA ALA A 812 -23.80 -17.69 26.95
C ALA A 812 -22.32 -17.33 26.76
N ILE A 813 -21.60 -18.22 26.08
CA ILE A 813 -20.28 -17.96 25.50
C ILE A 813 -20.42 -17.93 23.98
N PHE A 814 -20.00 -16.83 23.37
CA PHE A 814 -19.82 -16.75 21.92
C PHE A 814 -18.38 -17.10 21.58
N TYR A 815 -18.16 -17.93 20.58
CA TYR A 815 -16.81 -18.36 20.18
C TYR A 815 -16.74 -18.78 18.72
N VAL A 816 -15.54 -18.70 18.15
CA VAL A 816 -15.26 -19.21 16.80
C VAL A 816 -14.77 -20.66 16.85
N ARG A 817 -15.34 -21.51 16.00
CA ARG A 817 -14.91 -22.89 15.77
C ARG A 817 -14.39 -23.07 14.35
N ARG A 818 -13.16 -23.55 14.20
CA ARG A 818 -12.52 -23.88 12.90
C ARG A 818 -11.44 -24.94 13.05
N ALA A 819 -11.08 -25.58 11.93
CA ALA A 819 -10.09 -26.67 11.91
C ALA A 819 -8.68 -26.16 12.23
N GLY A 820 -8.30 -25.03 11.63
CA GLY A 820 -6.99 -24.39 11.81
C GLY A 820 -7.04 -22.86 11.64
N PRO A 821 -5.89 -22.19 11.77
CA PRO A 821 -5.77 -20.72 11.87
C PRO A 821 -6.32 -19.92 10.67
N TYR A 822 -6.45 -20.56 9.51
CA TYR A 822 -6.90 -19.94 8.25
C TYR A 822 -8.06 -20.69 7.61
N SER A 823 -8.61 -21.69 8.29
CA SER A 823 -9.74 -22.44 7.77
C SER A 823 -11.03 -21.63 7.94
N PRO A 824 -11.98 -21.73 6.99
CA PRO A 824 -13.34 -21.29 7.23
C PRO A 824 -13.88 -21.86 8.54
N GLY A 825 -14.71 -21.08 9.21
CA GLY A 825 -15.20 -21.42 10.54
C GLY A 825 -16.62 -20.93 10.77
N TRP A 826 -17.12 -21.26 11.95
CA TRP A 826 -18.44 -20.85 12.40
C TRP A 826 -18.33 -20.05 13.69
N LEU A 827 -19.03 -18.94 13.76
CA LEU A 827 -19.32 -18.27 15.02
C LEU A 827 -20.48 -19.00 15.70
N ARG A 828 -20.28 -19.37 16.96
CA ARG A 828 -21.20 -20.23 17.72
C ARG A 828 -21.60 -19.57 19.03
N ARG A 829 -22.76 -19.95 19.54
CA ARG A 829 -23.28 -19.58 20.86
C ARG A 829 -23.47 -20.85 21.68
N TYR A 830 -22.70 -20.95 22.75
CA TYR A 830 -22.83 -21.98 23.79
C TYR A 830 -23.65 -21.42 24.95
N ASP A 831 -24.81 -22.00 25.23
CA ASP A 831 -25.66 -21.61 26.34
C ASP A 831 -25.14 -22.15 27.68
N LEU A 832 -24.94 -21.26 28.65
CA LEU A 832 -24.34 -21.63 29.95
C LEU A 832 -25.29 -22.42 30.86
N ALA A 833 -26.61 -22.33 30.64
CA ALA A 833 -27.60 -23.01 31.48
C ALA A 833 -27.96 -24.39 30.90
N SER A 834 -28.23 -24.47 29.59
CA SER A 834 -28.64 -25.72 28.95
C SER A 834 -27.46 -26.55 28.43
N GLY A 835 -26.29 -25.93 28.19
CA GLY A 835 -25.16 -26.56 27.49
C GLY A 835 -25.39 -26.71 25.97
N GLU A 836 -26.46 -26.13 25.43
CA GLU A 836 -26.76 -26.15 24.00
C GLU A 836 -25.72 -25.32 23.22
N ASP A 837 -25.20 -25.89 22.12
CA ASP A 837 -24.23 -25.24 21.26
C ASP A 837 -24.76 -25.11 19.82
N ARG A 838 -25.05 -23.88 19.40
CA ARG A 838 -25.65 -23.57 18.09
C ARG A 838 -24.79 -22.63 17.25
N ALA A 839 -24.88 -22.79 15.92
CA ALA A 839 -24.25 -21.87 14.98
C ALA A 839 -25.02 -20.53 14.92
N VAL A 840 -24.28 -19.44 14.71
CA VAL A 840 -24.81 -18.07 14.57
C VAL A 840 -24.60 -17.56 13.16
N THR A 841 -23.37 -17.56 12.66
CA THR A 841 -23.02 -17.12 11.30
C THR A 841 -21.69 -17.74 10.90
N ASP A 842 -21.32 -17.65 9.62
CA ASP A 842 -19.95 -17.95 9.19
C ASP A 842 -18.96 -16.99 9.87
N ALA A 843 -17.76 -17.49 10.13
CA ALA A 843 -16.67 -16.72 10.75
C ALA A 843 -15.54 -16.41 9.74
N THR A 844 -15.82 -16.46 8.43
CA THR A 844 -14.81 -16.29 7.36
C THR A 844 -14.12 -14.93 7.46
N ASN A 845 -14.87 -13.90 7.88
CA ASN A 845 -14.36 -12.54 8.04
C ASN A 845 -13.64 -12.27 9.38
N LEU A 846 -13.61 -13.24 10.29
CA LEU A 846 -12.91 -13.15 11.59
C LEU A 846 -11.55 -13.84 11.48
N ALA A 847 -10.61 -13.25 10.74
CA ALA A 847 -9.22 -13.73 10.63
C ALA A 847 -8.37 -13.36 11.87
N TRP A 848 -7.12 -13.85 11.94
CA TRP A 848 -6.19 -13.77 13.09
C TRP A 848 -6.16 -12.47 13.91
N MET A 849 -6.37 -11.31 13.28
CA MET A 849 -6.31 -9.98 13.93
C MET A 849 -7.67 -9.28 14.07
N GLN A 850 -8.72 -9.84 13.46
CA GLN A 850 -10.07 -9.32 13.57
C GLN A 850 -10.75 -9.92 14.80
N SER A 851 -11.75 -9.21 15.32
CA SER A 851 -12.50 -9.62 16.50
C SER A 851 -13.96 -9.20 16.35
N PHE A 852 -14.84 -9.84 17.11
CA PHE A 852 -16.21 -9.40 17.29
C PHE A 852 -16.38 -8.79 18.68
N ALA A 853 -17.38 -7.91 18.82
CA ALA A 853 -17.81 -7.39 20.10
C ALA A 853 -19.23 -7.85 20.43
N LEU A 854 -19.49 -8.06 21.71
CA LEU A 854 -20.84 -8.23 22.22
C LEU A 854 -21.54 -6.88 22.26
N ARG A 855 -22.78 -6.85 21.83
CA ARG A 855 -23.64 -5.68 21.95
C ARG A 855 -24.37 -5.67 23.29
N ARG A 856 -24.77 -4.48 23.76
CA ARG A 856 -25.56 -4.31 24.99
C ARG A 856 -26.87 -5.10 24.95
N ASP A 857 -27.49 -5.18 23.78
CA ASP A 857 -28.73 -5.96 23.56
C ASP A 857 -28.48 -7.48 23.47
N GLY A 858 -27.24 -7.92 23.63
CA GLY A 858 -26.81 -9.31 23.47
C GLY A 858 -26.60 -9.74 22.03
N GLY A 859 -26.72 -8.81 21.07
CA GLY A 859 -26.32 -9.01 19.68
C GLY A 859 -24.80 -8.99 19.50
N LEU A 860 -24.35 -8.95 18.25
CA LEU A 860 -22.93 -8.96 17.88
C LEU A 860 -22.60 -7.81 16.96
N LEU A 861 -21.41 -7.23 17.14
CA LEU A 861 -20.73 -6.41 16.14
C LEU A 861 -19.59 -7.22 15.55
N LEU A 862 -19.57 -7.35 14.24
CA LEU A 862 -18.57 -8.09 13.48
C LEU A 862 -17.75 -7.10 12.66
N ALA A 863 -16.42 -7.17 12.78
CA ALA A 863 -15.56 -6.54 11.80
C ALA A 863 -15.57 -7.38 10.52
N ARG A 864 -15.96 -6.75 9.40
CA ARG A 864 -15.88 -7.35 8.07
C ARG A 864 -14.75 -6.67 7.31
N ARG A 865 -13.81 -7.46 6.83
CA ARG A 865 -12.75 -7.02 5.94
C ARG A 865 -13.04 -7.58 4.56
N ASP A 866 -13.55 -6.74 3.68
CA ASP A 866 -13.67 -7.03 2.26
C ASP A 866 -12.38 -6.56 1.60
N VAL A 867 -11.69 -7.46 0.92
CA VAL A 867 -10.50 -7.13 0.16
C VAL A 867 -10.86 -7.27 -1.30
N GLN A 868 -10.87 -6.15 -2.02
CA GLN A 868 -10.92 -6.18 -3.48
C GLN A 868 -9.48 -6.12 -3.99
N ILE A 869 -9.13 -7.10 -4.81
CA ILE A 869 -7.83 -7.17 -5.46
C ILE A 869 -8.02 -6.82 -6.93
N ASP A 870 -7.36 -5.74 -7.34
CA ASP A 870 -7.34 -5.31 -8.72
C ASP A 870 -5.93 -5.52 -9.29
N ILE A 871 -5.85 -5.97 -10.53
CA ILE A 871 -4.59 -6.15 -11.26
C ILE A 871 -4.49 -5.03 -12.30
N TYR A 872 -3.39 -4.28 -12.24
CA TYR A 872 -3.09 -3.18 -13.15
C TYR A 872 -1.80 -3.47 -13.92
N GLY A 873 -1.70 -2.88 -15.11
CA GLY A 873 -0.50 -2.86 -15.94
C GLY A 873 0.01 -1.44 -16.12
N SER A 874 1.32 -1.32 -16.31
CA SER A 874 1.99 -0.12 -16.82
C SER A 874 3.16 -0.56 -17.68
N ASP A 875 3.29 0.05 -18.85
CA ASP A 875 4.53 -0.01 -19.61
C ASP A 875 5.51 1.00 -18.98
N LEU A 876 6.80 0.66 -18.93
CA LEU A 876 7.86 1.53 -18.40
C LEU A 876 8.61 2.21 -19.56
N ASP A 877 9.04 3.46 -19.33
CA ASP A 877 9.86 4.26 -20.26
C ASP A 877 11.32 4.35 -19.82
#